data_AF-A0A519INP7-F1
#
_entry.id   AF-A0A519INP7-F1
#
_cell.length_a   1.000
_cell.length_b   1.000
_cell.length_c   1.000
_cell.angle_alpha   90.00
_cell.angle_beta   90.00
_cell.angle_gamma   90.00
#
_symmetry.space_group_name_H-M   'P 1'
#
loop_
_entity.id
_entity.type
_entity.pdbx_description
1 polymer ?
#
loop_
_entity_poly.entity_id
_entity_poly.type
_entity_poly.pdbx_seq_one_letter_code
_entity_poly.pdbx_strand_id
1 'polypeptide(L)'
;MSTTRLCPLADVAALLPADSWIAQRFAEEPDALATEVVLWITGDLQVPELHLDAPLASGSPLRSLLQGVRTKPAATDPPFLILIEGHLQIDGALTCDDTDGATHLIVLGDARVRNAVVGGQLLYVQGALQVADLLWGDYNHGDLTVRGGLMARVALFTDEYHVDITGPEQVEFLLDEGRGVPNLVEFSAEAAGLVFAPEFFGGIDDGEAGVAGLLDRDQVVAAVRAGESPVRSSADIKADLPVASDLFADEAISVANILAAVNSPVMGRKEKVAYGWFGQTDFTLCRRHIDGEGDQRDDNIYITVWKAWDFYIGVAQEPAVQGALPRLAARVLRRAVPTTPQLSLAYRPYEEGVPGEWVALYEDADAEAREACEKAWRGVLDYARRAVGQSRAGYPLHRRLEAELTAQRIERLTSLPVFTDVYNDWWDSDKDGTWYDDVWVGARQPCMHEGEPWGRALKLSYENGEDAPGDPEDDAHACYQIEIDEARAGPALVEFSYVQRQSEHRQPLPRGAADHIARLLRLYGRVEAALLQAHEDEQAVQTKKLAYQAEAARIEAAVHLLTTPPLAPDLPDAAVFPAELMLLSAQWQADGQAYVAAIRNHQFAIEAAASEAQTRDSSAAGDGADEDGTVDDGEDSDNLPEDPRKASAATVLQLARVVNRHADEDLSKRFRQRFAFAPDAYVHLASDQGLFIGPVFWLPDGDGVVAHIGAEYSDDAHWVRLQGPVLTPLPALKGMGRSHDGRCFALSDGTRITTHQGLGGPQIAQWPLPQGNEGLPASLGLAGGRLGQRCDEVIPFNDGQRALLRNPTGVYLLTPEGVERIHPQEFDEDGPYSWPKNQMQEGSERREDEEDEEDGEDEDLDGEGHGDGSAEAQNTTPSQLALDMLHMALSPDEKYIALGDQDSAHLLLDAHGRLLRTLEPLSSYPHHSRFTHDGAQLWANSCHFYNGCTVATRVGDAQDTEGTPINTEWRVYASTTLPGMVILGDANGYLHARDDSGNALWRHHIGSTISAVEVSPDGSQLLVGSYGGYLVLLQQAETGMDPYSIGTSPYVEVGRWIFWSGEAAPLRW
;
A
#
# COMPACT_ATOMS: atom_id res chain seq x y z
N MET A 1 -30.81 32.88 -24.60
CA MET A 1 -30.48 32.76 -23.16
C MET A 1 -30.64 31.30 -22.83
N SER A 2 -29.59 30.67 -22.33
CA SER A 2 -29.67 29.28 -21.91
C SER A 2 -30.62 29.16 -20.71
N THR A 3 -31.37 28.07 -20.64
CA THR A 3 -32.18 27.73 -19.47
C THR A 3 -31.69 26.41 -18.91
N THR A 4 -31.61 26.31 -17.59
CA THR A 4 -31.04 25.14 -16.88
C THR A 4 -32.05 24.65 -15.85
N ARG A 5 -32.31 23.34 -15.80
CA ARG A 5 -33.12 22.70 -14.76
C ARG A 5 -32.66 21.28 -14.48
N LEU A 6 -32.86 20.83 -13.24
CA LEU A 6 -32.76 19.42 -12.86
C LEU A 6 -34.12 18.74 -13.06
N CYS A 7 -34.14 17.60 -13.75
CA CYS A 7 -35.34 16.80 -13.96
C CYS A 7 -35.01 15.30 -14.04
N PRO A 8 -35.98 14.40 -13.80
CA PRO A 8 -35.79 12.97 -14.03
C PRO A 8 -35.51 12.67 -15.51
N LEU A 9 -34.74 11.61 -15.81
CA LEU A 9 -34.40 11.20 -17.17
C LEU A 9 -35.63 10.98 -18.05
N ALA A 10 -36.72 10.46 -17.47
CA ALA A 10 -37.98 10.26 -18.18
C ALA A 10 -38.56 11.55 -18.81
N ASP A 11 -38.30 12.73 -18.22
CA ASP A 11 -38.78 14.02 -18.75
C ASP A 11 -38.07 14.44 -20.04
N VAL A 12 -36.87 13.89 -20.29
CA VAL A 12 -36.00 14.23 -21.42
C VAL A 12 -35.68 13.05 -22.34
N ALA A 13 -36.20 11.85 -22.04
CA ALA A 13 -35.93 10.63 -22.79
C ALA A 13 -36.18 10.75 -24.30
N ALA A 14 -37.20 11.53 -24.71
CA ALA A 14 -37.51 11.77 -26.13
C ALA A 14 -36.47 12.64 -26.87
N LEU A 15 -35.56 13.28 -26.15
CA LEU A 15 -34.46 14.09 -26.69
C LEU A 15 -33.16 13.30 -26.81
N LEU A 16 -33.06 12.14 -26.16
CA LEU A 16 -31.85 11.32 -26.19
C LEU A 16 -31.62 10.77 -27.62
N PRO A 17 -30.37 10.77 -28.12
CA PRO A 17 -30.02 10.12 -29.37
C PRO A 17 -30.37 8.63 -29.32
N ALA A 18 -31.10 8.12 -30.31
CA ALA A 18 -31.63 6.76 -30.31
C ALA A 18 -30.55 5.67 -30.33
N ASP A 19 -29.34 6.04 -30.76
CA ASP A 19 -28.14 5.23 -30.85
C ASP A 19 -27.23 5.34 -29.61
N SER A 20 -27.56 6.18 -28.63
CA SER A 20 -26.86 6.18 -27.34
C SER A 20 -27.27 4.99 -26.48
N TRP A 21 -26.32 4.39 -25.74
CA TRP A 21 -26.64 3.25 -24.87
C TRP A 21 -27.64 3.63 -23.77
N ILE A 22 -27.61 4.87 -23.27
CA ILE A 22 -28.60 5.38 -22.29
C ILE A 22 -30.01 5.32 -22.87
N ALA A 23 -30.21 5.72 -24.14
CA ALA A 23 -31.53 5.64 -24.79
C ALA A 23 -31.98 4.19 -25.03
N GLN A 24 -31.05 3.31 -25.39
CA GLN A 24 -31.32 1.88 -25.59
C GLN A 24 -31.71 1.21 -24.26
N ARG A 25 -30.91 1.40 -23.21
CA ARG A 25 -31.15 0.88 -21.87
C ARG A 25 -32.47 1.40 -21.29
N PHE A 26 -32.77 2.69 -21.49
CA PHE A 26 -34.06 3.27 -21.09
C PHE A 26 -35.25 2.65 -21.84
N ALA A 27 -35.09 2.25 -23.10
CA ALA A 27 -36.15 1.60 -23.87
C ALA A 27 -36.39 0.14 -23.42
N GLU A 28 -35.35 -0.55 -22.97
CA GLU A 28 -35.40 -1.92 -22.45
C GLU A 28 -35.92 -1.98 -21.02
N GLU A 29 -35.40 -1.10 -20.15
CA GLU A 29 -35.66 -1.06 -18.71
C GLU A 29 -36.01 0.38 -18.27
N PRO A 30 -37.17 0.91 -18.67
CA PRO A 30 -37.56 2.30 -18.38
C PRO A 30 -37.65 2.58 -16.89
N ASP A 31 -38.09 1.59 -16.10
CA ASP A 31 -38.25 1.76 -14.65
C ASP A 31 -36.90 1.89 -13.91
N ALA A 32 -35.81 1.32 -14.45
CA ALA A 32 -34.48 1.34 -13.83
C ALA A 32 -33.84 2.74 -13.89
N LEU A 33 -34.05 3.47 -15.00
CA LEU A 33 -33.40 4.77 -15.24
C LEU A 33 -34.36 5.96 -15.15
N ALA A 34 -35.69 5.75 -15.04
CA ALA A 34 -36.69 6.83 -15.05
C ALA A 34 -36.47 7.93 -14.02
N THR A 35 -35.99 7.57 -12.84
CA THR A 35 -35.79 8.50 -11.72
C THR A 35 -34.41 9.16 -11.70
N GLU A 36 -33.50 8.73 -12.57
CA GLU A 36 -32.14 9.27 -12.63
C GLU A 36 -32.14 10.77 -12.89
N VAL A 37 -31.25 11.49 -12.21
CA VAL A 37 -31.23 12.95 -12.22
C VAL A 37 -30.48 13.46 -13.44
N VAL A 38 -31.13 14.29 -14.26
CA VAL A 38 -30.53 14.93 -15.43
C VAL A 38 -30.41 16.44 -15.22
N LEU A 39 -29.23 16.99 -15.48
CA LEU A 39 -29.03 18.42 -15.67
C LEU A 39 -29.33 18.77 -17.13
N TRP A 40 -30.53 19.28 -17.39
CA TRP A 40 -30.96 19.67 -18.73
C TRP A 40 -30.73 21.16 -18.99
N ILE A 41 -29.94 21.45 -20.03
CA ILE A 41 -29.56 22.80 -20.47
C ILE A 41 -30.06 23.01 -21.90
N THR A 42 -30.92 24.01 -22.13
CA THR A 42 -31.39 24.39 -23.46
C THR A 42 -30.64 25.61 -23.99
N GLY A 43 -30.10 25.54 -25.22
CA GLY A 43 -29.29 26.59 -25.84
C GLY A 43 -27.79 26.46 -25.54
N ASP A 44 -27.00 27.32 -26.19
CA ASP A 44 -25.53 27.21 -26.16
C ASP A 44 -24.95 27.47 -24.75
N LEU A 45 -23.95 26.65 -24.39
CA LEU A 45 -23.25 26.69 -23.12
C LEU A 45 -21.77 27.02 -23.35
N GLN A 46 -21.28 28.02 -22.63
CA GLN A 46 -19.86 28.31 -22.52
C GLN A 46 -19.43 28.29 -21.05
N VAL A 47 -18.42 27.49 -20.73
CA VAL A 47 -17.85 27.36 -19.38
C VAL A 47 -16.32 27.38 -19.43
N PRO A 48 -15.63 27.86 -18.38
CA PRO A 48 -14.18 27.84 -18.34
C PRO A 48 -13.62 26.41 -18.26
N GLU A 49 -14.28 25.51 -17.56
CA GLU A 49 -13.89 24.11 -17.36
C GLU A 49 -15.12 23.28 -17.00
N LEU A 50 -15.02 21.95 -17.09
CA LEU A 50 -16.04 21.02 -16.65
C LEU A 50 -15.37 19.76 -16.07
N HIS A 51 -15.68 19.45 -14.82
CA HIS A 51 -15.24 18.23 -14.15
C HIS A 51 -16.46 17.34 -13.87
N LEU A 52 -16.43 16.10 -14.36
CA LEU A 52 -17.60 15.24 -14.48
C LEU A 52 -17.91 14.42 -13.22
N ASP A 53 -16.98 14.25 -12.29
CA ASP A 53 -17.27 13.55 -11.03
C ASP A 53 -18.04 14.43 -10.05
N ALA A 54 -17.81 15.75 -10.14
CA ALA A 54 -18.43 16.72 -9.25
C ALA A 54 -18.96 17.97 -9.99
N PRO A 55 -19.80 17.82 -11.04
CA PRO A 55 -20.20 18.92 -11.92
C PRO A 55 -21.05 19.97 -11.19
N LEU A 56 -21.61 19.66 -10.02
CA LEU A 56 -22.41 20.57 -9.20
C LEU A 56 -21.74 20.96 -7.88
N ALA A 57 -20.46 20.63 -7.67
CA ALA A 57 -19.73 21.01 -6.46
C ALA A 57 -19.66 22.52 -6.23
N SER A 58 -19.38 22.92 -4.98
CA SER A 58 -19.17 24.33 -4.64
C SER A 58 -18.03 24.92 -5.47
N GLY A 59 -18.27 26.04 -6.15
CA GLY A 59 -17.31 26.64 -7.07
C GLY A 59 -17.39 26.16 -8.53
N SER A 60 -18.13 25.09 -8.82
CA SER A 60 -18.32 24.63 -10.21
C SER A 60 -19.02 25.68 -11.09
N PRO A 61 -18.61 25.84 -12.36
CA PRO A 61 -19.29 26.70 -13.34
C PRO A 61 -20.78 26.37 -13.52
N LEU A 62 -21.16 25.09 -13.49
CA LEU A 62 -22.56 24.68 -13.70
C LEU A 62 -23.45 24.97 -12.49
N ARG A 63 -22.91 24.90 -11.26
CA ARG A 63 -23.65 25.29 -10.05
C ARG A 63 -24.10 26.75 -10.09
N SER A 64 -23.30 27.62 -10.71
CA SER A 64 -23.64 29.04 -10.88
C SER A 64 -24.86 29.25 -11.77
N LEU A 65 -25.15 28.34 -12.70
CA LEU A 65 -26.33 28.40 -13.58
C LEU A 65 -27.64 28.04 -12.85
N LEU A 66 -27.55 27.38 -11.69
CA LEU A 66 -28.70 27.00 -10.86
C LEU A 66 -29.09 28.08 -9.83
N GLN A 67 -28.34 29.19 -9.72
CA GLN A 67 -28.65 30.29 -8.80
C GLN A 67 -30.00 30.95 -9.13
N GLY A 68 -31.05 30.56 -8.40
CA GLY A 68 -32.42 31.04 -8.59
C GLY A 68 -33.46 29.92 -8.81
N VAL A 69 -33.02 28.68 -9.00
CA VAL A 69 -33.88 27.49 -9.01
C VAL A 69 -34.06 26.99 -7.58
N ARG A 70 -35.31 26.78 -7.13
CA ARG A 70 -35.59 26.19 -5.81
C ARG A 70 -35.21 24.70 -5.86
N THR A 71 -33.98 24.38 -5.52
CA THR A 71 -33.56 22.99 -5.23
C THR A 71 -33.79 22.68 -3.75
N LYS A 72 -34.09 21.43 -3.43
CA LYS A 72 -34.07 20.97 -2.02
C LYS A 72 -32.63 21.11 -1.49
N PRO A 73 -32.41 21.31 -0.19
CA PRO A 73 -31.08 21.54 0.41
C PRO A 73 -30.09 20.36 0.33
N ALA A 74 -30.36 19.31 -0.45
CA ALA A 74 -29.66 18.03 -0.41
C ALA A 74 -29.14 17.52 -1.78
N ALA A 75 -29.32 18.25 -2.89
CA ALA A 75 -28.79 17.77 -4.17
C ALA A 75 -27.32 18.21 -4.33
N THR A 76 -26.42 17.55 -3.61
CA THR A 76 -24.96 17.60 -3.79
C THR A 76 -24.47 16.48 -4.70
N ASP A 77 -25.26 15.42 -4.88
CA ASP A 77 -24.91 14.28 -5.70
C ASP A 77 -24.74 14.68 -7.18
N PRO A 78 -23.74 14.10 -7.87
CA PRO A 78 -23.57 14.31 -9.30
C PRO A 78 -24.84 13.86 -10.05
N PRO A 79 -25.32 14.62 -11.05
CA PRO A 79 -26.39 14.14 -11.91
C PRO A 79 -25.89 12.94 -12.71
N PHE A 80 -26.76 11.97 -12.98
CA PHE A 80 -26.47 10.85 -13.86
C PHE A 80 -26.06 11.32 -15.27
N LEU A 81 -26.71 12.38 -15.77
CA LEU A 81 -26.48 12.91 -17.12
C LEU A 81 -26.51 14.45 -17.16
N ILE A 82 -25.60 15.04 -17.92
CA ILE A 82 -25.68 16.42 -18.41
C ILE A 82 -26.15 16.38 -19.87
N LEU A 83 -27.34 16.94 -20.13
CA LEU A 83 -27.91 17.02 -21.48
C LEU A 83 -27.93 18.48 -21.96
N ILE A 84 -27.19 18.76 -23.04
CA ILE A 84 -27.12 20.08 -23.66
C ILE A 84 -27.85 20.05 -25.01
N GLU A 85 -29.02 20.68 -25.07
CA GLU A 85 -29.76 20.95 -26.30
C GLU A 85 -29.23 22.25 -26.96
N GLY A 86 -27.98 22.20 -27.43
CA GLY A 86 -27.25 23.33 -27.99
C GLY A 86 -25.77 23.03 -28.25
N HIS A 87 -24.98 24.07 -28.50
CA HIS A 87 -23.52 23.94 -28.63
C HIS A 87 -22.81 24.02 -27.27
N LEU A 88 -21.70 23.29 -27.11
CA LEU A 88 -20.83 23.33 -25.93
C LEU A 88 -19.47 23.95 -26.29
N GLN A 89 -19.05 24.97 -25.53
CA GLN A 89 -17.70 25.53 -25.58
C GLN A 89 -17.08 25.47 -24.17
N ILE A 90 -15.97 24.77 -24.03
CA ILE A 90 -15.15 24.74 -22.83
C ILE A 90 -13.83 25.41 -23.16
N ASP A 91 -13.50 26.50 -22.46
CA ASP A 91 -12.28 27.28 -22.74
C ASP A 91 -11.00 26.58 -22.20
N GLY A 92 -11.16 25.72 -21.19
CA GLY A 92 -10.15 24.92 -20.52
C GLY A 92 -10.41 23.42 -20.64
N ALA A 93 -10.35 22.70 -19.52
CA ALA A 93 -10.38 21.23 -19.51
C ALA A 93 -11.78 20.64 -19.27
N LEU A 94 -12.06 19.53 -19.96
CA LEU A 94 -13.08 18.55 -19.63
C LEU A 94 -12.39 17.36 -18.96
N THR A 95 -12.74 17.02 -17.72
CA THR A 95 -12.02 16.00 -16.93
C THR A 95 -12.93 15.09 -16.12
N CYS A 96 -12.47 13.88 -15.84
CA CYS A 96 -12.88 13.07 -14.69
C CYS A 96 -11.64 12.43 -14.04
N ASP A 97 -11.65 12.33 -12.73
CA ASP A 97 -10.66 11.62 -11.92
C ASP A 97 -11.03 10.12 -11.94
N ASP A 98 -12.30 9.79 -11.69
CA ASP A 98 -12.83 8.42 -11.74
C ASP A 98 -13.11 7.96 -13.17
N THR A 99 -12.58 6.79 -13.52
CA THR A 99 -12.80 6.13 -14.82
C THR A 99 -13.97 5.14 -14.80
N ASP A 100 -14.73 4.99 -13.71
CA ASP A 100 -15.92 4.14 -13.66
C ASP A 100 -17.00 4.73 -12.73
N GLY A 101 -17.67 5.81 -13.18
CA GLY A 101 -18.71 6.45 -12.38
C GLY A 101 -18.98 7.93 -12.68
N ALA A 102 -18.17 8.53 -13.54
CA ALA A 102 -18.29 9.94 -13.91
C ALA A 102 -19.64 10.26 -14.60
N THR A 103 -20.16 11.48 -14.36
CA THR A 103 -21.39 11.97 -15.01
C THR A 103 -21.32 11.89 -16.54
N HIS A 104 -22.34 11.29 -17.15
CA HIS A 104 -22.45 11.23 -18.61
C HIS A 104 -22.71 12.61 -19.24
N LEU A 105 -22.27 12.81 -20.48
CA LEU A 105 -22.42 14.08 -21.20
C LEU A 105 -22.96 13.86 -22.61
N ILE A 106 -24.14 14.42 -22.90
CA ILE A 106 -24.74 14.43 -24.24
C ILE A 106 -24.88 15.88 -24.73
N VAL A 107 -24.27 16.17 -25.88
CA VAL A 107 -24.34 17.45 -26.59
C VAL A 107 -25.06 17.24 -27.92
N LEU A 108 -26.25 17.84 -28.08
CA LEU A 108 -27.05 17.72 -29.31
C LEU A 108 -26.57 18.65 -30.45
N GLY A 109 -25.60 19.52 -30.19
CA GLY A 109 -24.91 20.36 -31.17
C GLY A 109 -23.42 20.05 -31.28
N ASP A 110 -22.64 21.04 -31.72
CA ASP A 110 -21.16 20.95 -31.77
C ASP A 110 -20.54 21.15 -30.38
N ALA A 111 -19.42 20.47 -30.12
CA ALA A 111 -18.62 20.63 -28.92
C ALA A 111 -17.22 21.12 -29.25
N ARG A 112 -16.72 22.10 -28.49
CA ARG A 112 -15.37 22.64 -28.58
C ARG A 112 -14.73 22.67 -27.20
N VAL A 113 -13.58 22.05 -27.08
CA VAL A 113 -12.88 21.90 -25.79
C VAL A 113 -11.39 22.17 -26.03
N ARG A 114 -10.68 22.71 -25.02
CA ARG A 114 -9.22 22.83 -25.13
C ARG A 114 -8.54 21.49 -24.89
N ASN A 115 -8.81 20.87 -23.76
CA ASN A 115 -8.33 19.53 -23.37
C ASN A 115 -9.50 18.68 -22.88
N ALA A 116 -9.54 17.40 -23.23
CA ALA A 116 -10.47 16.42 -22.70
C ALA A 116 -9.69 15.21 -22.22
N VAL A 117 -9.77 14.89 -20.93
CA VAL A 117 -9.19 13.68 -20.32
C VAL A 117 -10.31 12.98 -19.58
N VAL A 118 -10.84 11.91 -20.15
CA VAL A 118 -12.11 11.28 -19.75
C VAL A 118 -11.97 9.76 -19.71
N GLY A 119 -12.77 9.10 -18.86
CA GLY A 119 -12.90 7.65 -18.80
C GLY A 119 -14.22 7.21 -18.18
N GLY A 120 -14.71 6.03 -18.57
CA GLY A 120 -15.89 5.37 -17.96
C GLY A 120 -17.28 5.89 -18.30
N GLN A 121 -17.40 7.07 -18.89
CA GLN A 121 -18.69 7.69 -19.17
C GLN A 121 -19.07 7.64 -20.65
N LEU A 122 -20.37 7.82 -20.93
CA LEU A 122 -20.81 8.24 -22.25
C LEU A 122 -20.50 9.72 -22.49
N LEU A 123 -19.68 9.98 -23.52
CA LEU A 123 -19.49 11.29 -24.14
C LEU A 123 -20.09 11.28 -25.56
N TYR A 124 -21.30 11.80 -25.70
CA TYR A 124 -22.02 11.83 -26.98
C TYR A 124 -22.07 13.26 -27.56
N VAL A 125 -21.61 13.43 -28.80
CA VAL A 125 -21.69 14.70 -29.56
C VAL A 125 -22.40 14.46 -30.89
N GLN A 126 -23.62 15.00 -31.02
CA GLN A 126 -24.39 14.88 -32.26
C GLN A 126 -23.80 15.72 -33.41
N GLY A 127 -23.17 16.85 -33.09
CA GLY A 127 -22.44 17.69 -34.04
C GLY A 127 -20.97 17.27 -34.18
N ALA A 128 -20.11 18.23 -34.53
CA ALA A 128 -18.66 18.02 -34.60
C ALA A 128 -18.01 18.24 -33.23
N LEU A 129 -16.99 17.41 -32.91
CA LEU A 129 -16.13 17.58 -31.74
C LEU A 129 -14.78 18.17 -32.17
N GLN A 130 -14.41 19.31 -31.58
CA GLN A 130 -13.11 19.94 -31.77
C GLN A 130 -12.37 20.03 -30.44
N VAL A 131 -11.23 19.34 -30.34
CA VAL A 131 -10.34 19.39 -29.19
C VAL A 131 -9.06 20.10 -29.61
N ALA A 132 -8.75 21.23 -28.98
CA ALA A 132 -7.64 22.07 -29.44
C ALA A 132 -6.26 21.43 -29.20
N ASP A 133 -6.14 20.61 -28.15
CA ASP A 133 -4.86 20.12 -27.65
C ASP A 133 -4.88 18.60 -27.38
N LEU A 134 -5.20 18.13 -26.17
CA LEU A 134 -5.27 16.70 -25.85
C LEU A 134 -6.72 16.19 -25.77
N LEU A 135 -7.03 15.11 -26.47
CA LEU A 135 -8.18 14.23 -26.23
C LEU A 135 -7.67 12.88 -25.73
N TRP A 136 -7.95 12.52 -24.49
CA TRP A 136 -7.64 11.21 -23.93
C TRP A 136 -8.94 10.56 -23.44
N GLY A 137 -9.31 9.43 -24.06
CA GLY A 137 -10.33 8.52 -23.59
C GLY A 137 -9.68 7.25 -23.04
N ASP A 138 -10.00 6.88 -21.82
CA ASP A 138 -9.36 5.80 -21.08
C ASP A 138 -10.38 4.88 -20.42
N TYR A 139 -10.06 3.60 -20.28
CA TYR A 139 -10.87 2.53 -19.68
C TYR A 139 -12.06 2.01 -20.52
N ASN A 140 -12.24 0.69 -20.48
CA ASN A 140 -13.11 -0.05 -21.39
C ASN A 140 -14.61 0.23 -21.21
N HIS A 141 -15.05 0.73 -20.06
CA HIS A 141 -16.45 1.10 -19.82
C HIS A 141 -16.85 2.45 -20.45
N GLY A 142 -15.90 3.22 -20.96
CA GLY A 142 -16.17 4.52 -21.58
C GLY A 142 -16.59 4.44 -23.05
N ASP A 143 -17.39 5.41 -23.50
CA ASP A 143 -17.88 5.52 -24.89
C ASP A 143 -17.82 6.97 -25.38
N LEU A 144 -17.05 7.20 -26.44
CA LEU A 144 -17.07 8.45 -27.21
C LEU A 144 -17.79 8.24 -28.55
N THR A 145 -18.96 8.86 -28.68
CA THR A 145 -19.72 8.87 -29.94
C THR A 145 -19.79 10.28 -30.53
N VAL A 146 -19.31 10.46 -31.77
CA VAL A 146 -19.32 11.75 -32.48
C VAL A 146 -19.92 11.60 -33.88
N ARG A 147 -21.03 12.31 -34.16
CA ARG A 147 -21.74 12.15 -35.44
C ARG A 147 -21.39 13.18 -36.54
N GLY A 148 -20.74 14.29 -36.19
CA GLY A 148 -20.36 15.37 -37.11
C GLY A 148 -18.87 15.42 -37.50
N GLY A 149 -18.06 14.48 -37.02
CA GLY A 149 -16.61 14.40 -37.24
C GLY A 149 -15.77 14.91 -36.06
N LEU A 150 -14.54 14.40 -35.97
CA LEU A 150 -13.57 14.69 -34.91
C LEU A 150 -12.39 15.50 -35.45
N MET A 151 -12.00 16.55 -34.75
CA MET A 151 -10.74 17.27 -34.97
C MET A 151 -9.98 17.39 -33.65
N ALA A 152 -8.76 16.86 -33.58
CA ALA A 152 -7.91 16.95 -32.40
C ALA A 152 -6.44 17.18 -32.79
N ARG A 153 -5.64 17.79 -31.92
CA ARG A 153 -4.18 17.84 -32.11
C ARG A 153 -3.57 16.50 -31.70
N VAL A 154 -3.76 16.09 -30.46
CA VAL A 154 -3.39 14.76 -29.97
C VAL A 154 -4.67 14.04 -29.55
N ALA A 155 -4.86 12.81 -30.02
CA ALA A 155 -5.87 11.92 -29.50
C ALA A 155 -5.22 10.61 -29.01
N LEU A 156 -5.62 10.19 -27.83
CA LEU A 156 -5.17 8.99 -27.14
C LEU A 156 -6.42 8.19 -26.72
N PHE A 157 -6.51 6.94 -27.15
CA PHE A 157 -7.57 6.02 -26.74
C PHE A 157 -6.91 4.74 -26.22
N THR A 158 -7.03 4.53 -24.92
CA THR A 158 -6.33 3.47 -24.18
C THR A 158 -7.29 2.54 -23.48
N ASP A 159 -6.80 1.35 -23.13
CA ASP A 159 -7.54 0.35 -22.35
C ASP A 159 -8.94 0.07 -22.92
N GLU A 160 -8.98 -0.23 -24.23
CA GLU A 160 -10.19 -0.57 -24.98
C GLU A 160 -11.32 0.48 -24.96
N TYR A 161 -11.01 1.76 -24.69
CA TYR A 161 -12.00 2.84 -24.72
C TYR A 161 -12.78 2.89 -26.05
N HIS A 162 -14.11 2.82 -25.98
CA HIS A 162 -14.95 2.69 -27.17
C HIS A 162 -15.10 4.02 -27.91
N VAL A 163 -14.83 4.04 -29.23
CA VAL A 163 -14.91 5.26 -30.04
C VAL A 163 -15.64 5.05 -31.37
N ASP A 164 -16.82 5.67 -31.51
CA ASP A 164 -17.63 5.68 -32.73
C ASP A 164 -17.67 7.07 -33.37
N ILE A 165 -16.94 7.26 -34.47
CA ILE A 165 -16.89 8.53 -35.20
C ILE A 165 -17.55 8.38 -36.57
N THR A 166 -18.59 9.17 -36.78
CA THR A 166 -19.19 9.38 -38.10
C THR A 166 -18.75 10.73 -38.66
N GLY A 167 -18.27 10.74 -39.90
CA GLY A 167 -17.77 11.94 -40.57
C GLY A 167 -16.23 11.96 -40.70
N PRO A 168 -15.62 13.11 -41.04
CA PRO A 168 -14.17 13.21 -41.16
C PRO A 168 -13.49 13.19 -39.78
N GLU A 169 -12.45 12.37 -39.66
CA GLU A 169 -11.54 12.33 -38.50
C GLU A 169 -10.21 12.99 -38.90
N GLN A 170 -9.85 14.06 -38.19
CA GLN A 170 -8.64 14.86 -38.41
C GLN A 170 -7.87 14.99 -37.10
N VAL A 171 -7.03 14.00 -36.82
CA VAL A 171 -6.13 13.99 -35.66
C VAL A 171 -4.70 14.18 -36.16
N GLU A 172 -3.93 15.10 -35.56
CA GLU A 172 -2.53 15.31 -35.95
C GLU A 172 -1.59 14.20 -35.43
N PHE A 173 -1.82 13.72 -34.20
CA PHE A 173 -1.10 12.60 -33.58
C PHE A 173 -2.11 11.67 -32.90
N LEU A 174 -2.26 10.43 -33.39
CA LEU A 174 -3.22 9.45 -32.89
C LEU A 174 -2.48 8.27 -32.24
N LEU A 175 -2.81 7.99 -30.98
CA LEU A 175 -2.46 6.80 -30.23
C LEU A 175 -3.78 6.05 -29.97
N ASP A 176 -3.99 4.90 -30.61
CA ASP A 176 -5.26 4.18 -30.57
C ASP A 176 -4.98 2.68 -30.46
N GLU A 177 -5.30 2.11 -29.30
CA GLU A 177 -5.01 0.70 -28.98
C GLU A 177 -6.09 -0.25 -29.48
N GLY A 178 -7.33 0.23 -29.66
CA GLY A 178 -8.49 -0.63 -29.92
C GLY A 178 -8.91 -0.72 -31.40
N ARG A 179 -8.87 0.37 -32.17
CA ARG A 179 -9.58 0.44 -33.46
C ARG A 179 -8.71 0.13 -34.68
N GLY A 180 -7.39 0.17 -34.55
CA GLY A 180 -6.46 -0.09 -35.66
C GLY A 180 -6.75 0.76 -36.92
N VAL A 181 -7.14 2.03 -36.71
CA VAL A 181 -7.61 2.93 -37.77
C VAL A 181 -6.45 3.29 -38.71
N PRO A 182 -6.52 2.95 -40.01
CA PRO A 182 -5.43 3.22 -40.95
C PRO A 182 -5.41 4.71 -41.32
N ASN A 183 -4.81 5.53 -40.47
CA ASN A 183 -4.52 6.91 -40.80
C ASN A 183 -3.26 7.41 -40.09
N LEU A 184 -2.23 7.71 -40.90
CA LEU A 184 -1.07 8.55 -40.57
C LEU A 184 -0.41 8.30 -39.20
N VAL A 185 0.58 7.40 -39.18
CA VAL A 185 1.53 7.24 -38.06
C VAL A 185 0.79 6.82 -36.79
N GLU A 186 0.35 5.57 -36.71
CA GLU A 186 -0.10 5.01 -35.43
C GLU A 186 1.06 5.15 -34.42
N PHE A 187 0.89 5.95 -33.38
CA PHE A 187 1.89 6.16 -32.33
C PHE A 187 1.74 5.01 -31.32
N SER A 188 2.80 4.23 -31.14
CA SER A 188 2.87 3.14 -30.15
C SER A 188 3.28 3.66 -28.76
N ALA A 189 3.32 2.75 -27.79
CA ALA A 189 3.96 2.95 -26.48
C ALA A 189 5.33 3.67 -26.59
N GLU A 190 6.16 3.29 -27.55
CA GLU A 190 7.46 3.93 -27.78
C GLU A 190 7.35 5.38 -28.25
N ALA A 191 6.31 5.68 -29.03
CA ALA A 191 6.09 6.99 -29.60
C ALA A 191 5.43 7.96 -28.59
N ALA A 192 4.75 7.44 -27.55
CA ALA A 192 4.27 8.22 -26.41
C ALA A 192 5.42 9.00 -25.75
N GLY A 193 6.62 8.40 -25.65
CA GLY A 193 7.85 9.03 -25.17
C GLY A 193 8.30 10.28 -25.94
N LEU A 194 7.78 10.50 -27.16
CA LEU A 194 8.02 11.70 -27.96
C LEU A 194 6.88 12.70 -27.90
N VAL A 195 5.67 12.26 -27.55
CA VAL A 195 4.45 13.08 -27.53
C VAL A 195 4.28 13.73 -26.17
N PHE A 196 4.43 12.99 -25.08
CA PHE A 196 4.29 13.48 -23.71
C PHE A 196 5.62 14.01 -23.16
N ALA A 197 5.55 14.98 -22.25
CA ALA A 197 6.73 15.42 -21.52
C ALA A 197 7.14 14.37 -20.47
N PRO A 198 8.44 14.19 -20.16
CA PRO A 198 8.94 13.12 -19.28
C PRO A 198 8.34 13.07 -17.86
N GLU A 199 7.87 14.20 -17.36
CA GLU A 199 7.22 14.33 -16.06
C GLU A 199 5.86 13.62 -15.98
N PHE A 200 5.16 13.42 -17.10
CA PHE A 200 3.83 12.80 -17.15
C PHE A 200 3.85 11.27 -17.28
N PHE A 201 5.01 10.64 -17.14
CA PHE A 201 5.12 9.18 -17.11
C PHE A 201 5.01 8.67 -15.67
N GLY A 202 4.27 7.59 -15.46
CA GLY A 202 4.23 6.83 -14.20
C GLY A 202 5.43 5.89 -14.13
N GLY A 203 6.07 5.78 -12.96
CA GLY A 203 7.13 4.80 -12.71
C GLY A 203 8.24 4.68 -13.78
N ILE A 204 8.83 3.49 -13.88
CA ILE A 204 9.73 3.04 -14.94
C ILE A 204 9.08 1.86 -15.66
N ASP A 205 8.16 2.16 -16.56
CA ASP A 205 7.37 1.17 -17.29
C ASP A 205 7.98 0.88 -18.69
N ASP A 206 8.00 -0.40 -19.08
CA ASP A 206 8.58 -0.89 -20.33
C ASP A 206 7.69 -0.64 -21.57
N GLY A 207 6.38 -0.45 -21.36
CA GLY A 207 5.34 -0.16 -22.32
C GLY A 207 4.64 -1.39 -22.91
N GLU A 208 4.87 -2.59 -22.39
CA GLU A 208 4.23 -3.81 -22.89
C GLU A 208 2.75 -3.91 -22.45
N ALA A 209 2.38 -3.30 -21.33
CA ALA A 209 0.99 -3.18 -20.87
C ALA A 209 0.15 -2.14 -21.65
N GLY A 210 0.77 -1.40 -22.58
CA GLY A 210 0.11 -0.35 -23.36
C GLY A 210 0.47 1.07 -22.91
N VAL A 211 -0.23 2.07 -23.46
CA VAL A 211 0.01 3.50 -23.24
C VAL A 211 -0.67 4.00 -21.96
N ALA A 212 -1.74 3.35 -21.50
CA ALA A 212 -2.39 3.69 -20.23
C ALA A 212 -1.40 3.58 -19.06
N GLY A 213 -0.78 2.41 -18.88
CA GLY A 213 0.17 2.16 -17.78
C GLY A 213 1.39 3.09 -17.79
N LEU A 214 1.80 3.55 -18.98
CA LEU A 214 2.94 4.45 -19.14
C LEU A 214 2.74 5.84 -18.55
N LEU A 215 1.52 6.35 -18.53
CA LEU A 215 1.23 7.74 -18.22
C LEU A 215 0.64 7.88 -16.81
N ASP A 216 1.14 8.85 -16.06
CA ASP A 216 0.54 9.26 -14.80
C ASP A 216 -0.70 10.11 -15.12
N ARG A 217 -1.85 9.43 -15.17
CA ARG A 217 -3.14 10.04 -15.52
C ARG A 217 -3.50 11.20 -14.59
N ASP A 218 -3.27 11.05 -13.28
CA ASP A 218 -3.57 12.08 -12.28
C ASP A 218 -2.76 13.35 -12.51
N GLN A 219 -1.47 13.22 -12.79
CA GLN A 219 -0.62 14.35 -13.16
C GLN A 219 -1.08 15.01 -14.47
N VAL A 220 -1.50 14.21 -15.45
CA VAL A 220 -2.05 14.75 -16.71
C VAL A 220 -3.34 15.52 -16.46
N VAL A 221 -4.27 14.98 -15.67
CA VAL A 221 -5.52 15.64 -15.27
C VAL A 221 -5.23 16.94 -14.53
N ALA A 222 -4.33 16.93 -13.56
CA ALA A 222 -3.92 18.11 -12.80
C ALA A 222 -3.35 19.21 -13.72
N ALA A 223 -2.47 18.84 -14.66
CA ALA A 223 -1.86 19.80 -15.59
C ALA A 223 -2.89 20.42 -16.54
N VAL A 224 -3.81 19.64 -17.11
CA VAL A 224 -4.84 20.21 -18.01
C VAL A 224 -5.81 21.11 -17.25
N ARG A 225 -6.15 20.79 -15.99
CA ARG A 225 -6.96 21.64 -15.11
C ARG A 225 -6.23 22.95 -14.75
N ALA A 226 -4.91 22.91 -14.57
CA ALA A 226 -4.08 24.10 -14.41
C ALA A 226 -3.94 24.93 -15.71
N GLY A 227 -4.46 24.43 -16.85
CA GLY A 227 -4.38 25.09 -18.15
C GLY A 227 -3.02 24.90 -18.85
N GLU A 228 -2.21 23.97 -18.35
CA GLU A 228 -0.95 23.51 -18.92
C GLU A 228 -1.20 22.46 -20.02
N SER A 229 -0.16 22.10 -20.75
CA SER A 229 -0.24 21.11 -21.83
C SER A 229 0.70 19.95 -21.51
N PRO A 230 0.17 18.73 -21.31
CA PRO A 230 1.00 17.56 -21.00
C PRO A 230 1.80 17.06 -22.22
N VAL A 231 1.42 17.52 -23.40
CA VAL A 231 1.94 17.08 -24.69
C VAL A 231 2.85 18.14 -25.32
N ARG A 232 3.96 17.69 -25.93
CA ARG A 232 4.95 18.53 -26.61
C ARG A 232 4.35 19.23 -27.83
N SER A 233 5.04 20.27 -28.30
CA SER A 233 4.57 21.04 -29.45
C SER A 233 4.63 20.21 -30.74
N SER A 234 3.67 20.41 -31.66
CA SER A 234 3.66 19.69 -32.95
C SER A 234 4.94 19.91 -33.77
N ALA A 235 5.62 21.05 -33.58
CA ALA A 235 6.88 21.34 -34.24
C ALA A 235 8.02 20.45 -33.69
N ASP A 236 8.07 20.27 -32.37
CA ASP A 236 9.08 19.44 -31.72
C ASP A 236 8.86 17.95 -32.03
N ILE A 237 7.59 17.49 -31.95
CA ILE A 237 7.24 16.10 -32.26
C ILE A 237 7.61 15.76 -33.72
N LYS A 238 7.28 16.64 -34.69
CA LYS A 238 7.64 16.42 -36.11
C LYS A 238 9.13 16.56 -36.39
N ALA A 239 9.84 17.38 -35.63
CA ALA A 239 11.29 17.53 -35.76
C ALA A 239 12.02 16.26 -35.28
N ASP A 240 11.54 15.66 -34.19
CA ASP A 240 12.05 14.40 -33.67
C ASP A 240 11.58 13.20 -34.51
N LEU A 241 10.32 13.17 -34.96
CA LEU A 241 9.73 12.06 -35.71
C LEU A 241 9.29 12.46 -37.14
N PRO A 242 10.23 12.80 -38.04
CA PRO A 242 9.91 12.97 -39.46
C PRO A 242 9.48 11.62 -40.06
N VAL A 243 8.38 11.64 -40.82
CA VAL A 243 7.83 10.44 -41.49
C VAL A 243 7.80 10.65 -43.01
N ALA A 244 8.30 9.67 -43.76
CA ALA A 244 8.27 9.66 -45.23
C ALA A 244 6.96 9.08 -45.77
N SER A 245 5.85 9.82 -45.63
CA SER A 245 4.51 9.36 -46.06
C SER A 245 4.39 9.09 -47.58
N ASP A 246 5.30 9.63 -48.38
CA ASP A 246 5.43 9.41 -49.83
C ASP A 246 6.24 8.16 -50.22
N LEU A 247 6.77 7.40 -49.25
CA LEU A 247 7.64 6.25 -49.52
C LEU A 247 6.90 5.11 -50.25
N PHE A 248 5.66 4.85 -49.86
CA PHE A 248 4.82 3.78 -50.40
C PHE A 248 3.59 4.38 -51.09
N ALA A 249 3.08 3.72 -52.13
CA ALA A 249 1.91 4.22 -52.87
C ALA A 249 0.60 3.94 -52.12
N ASP A 250 0.54 2.81 -51.42
CA ASP A 250 -0.55 2.30 -50.61
C ASP A 250 0.04 1.35 -49.55
N GLU A 251 -0.82 0.68 -48.77
CA GLU A 251 -0.41 -0.27 -47.73
C GLU A 251 -0.43 -1.72 -48.19
N ALA A 252 -0.76 -1.98 -49.47
CA ALA A 252 -0.93 -3.34 -49.96
C ALA A 252 0.41 -4.09 -50.01
N ILE A 253 0.36 -5.40 -49.73
CA ILE A 253 1.50 -6.30 -50.00
C ILE A 253 1.65 -6.40 -51.53
N SER A 254 2.58 -5.63 -52.09
CA SER A 254 2.75 -5.49 -53.53
C SER A 254 4.22 -5.47 -53.93
N VAL A 255 4.51 -5.91 -55.16
CA VAL A 255 5.87 -5.85 -55.74
C VAL A 255 6.44 -4.42 -55.64
N ALA A 256 5.60 -3.40 -55.85
CA ALA A 256 6.03 -2.01 -55.80
C ALA A 256 6.48 -1.61 -54.37
N ASN A 257 5.70 -1.97 -53.36
CA ASN A 257 6.01 -1.62 -51.97
C ASN A 257 7.19 -2.44 -51.43
N ILE A 258 7.32 -3.72 -51.78
CA ILE A 258 8.50 -4.54 -51.42
C ILE A 258 9.77 -3.93 -52.02
N LEU A 259 9.74 -3.57 -53.30
CA LEU A 259 10.88 -2.92 -53.95
C LEU A 259 11.18 -1.53 -53.36
N ALA A 260 10.16 -0.78 -52.93
CA ALA A 260 10.36 0.50 -52.24
C ALA A 260 11.07 0.31 -50.89
N ALA A 261 10.65 -0.69 -50.09
CA ALA A 261 11.27 -1.02 -48.81
C ALA A 261 12.74 -1.47 -48.97
N VAL A 262 13.02 -2.45 -49.84
CA VAL A 262 14.39 -2.99 -49.98
C VAL A 262 15.37 -2.05 -50.73
N ASN A 263 14.86 -1.03 -51.42
CA ASN A 263 15.71 -0.01 -52.06
C ASN A 263 15.77 1.30 -51.26
N SER A 264 15.16 1.33 -50.07
CA SER A 264 15.16 2.49 -49.19
C SER A 264 16.51 2.70 -48.49
N PRO A 265 16.75 3.91 -47.93
CA PRO A 265 17.86 4.19 -47.03
C PRO A 265 17.92 3.39 -45.73
N VAL A 266 16.89 2.60 -45.40
CA VAL A 266 16.92 1.67 -44.25
C VAL A 266 18.05 0.67 -44.42
N MET A 267 18.32 0.26 -45.66
CA MET A 267 19.49 -0.54 -45.99
C MET A 267 20.63 0.34 -46.48
N GLY A 268 21.80 0.20 -45.86
CA GLY A 268 23.01 0.85 -46.31
C GLY A 268 23.31 0.55 -47.78
N ARG A 269 23.96 1.50 -48.49
CA ARG A 269 24.22 1.36 -49.94
C ARG A 269 25.00 0.10 -50.32
N LYS A 270 25.83 -0.41 -49.41
CA LYS A 270 26.64 -1.62 -49.61
C LYS A 270 26.04 -2.87 -48.98
N GLU A 271 25.08 -2.69 -48.08
CA GLU A 271 24.40 -3.78 -47.40
C GLU A 271 23.45 -4.49 -48.36
N LYS A 272 23.34 -5.80 -48.13
CA LYS A 272 22.44 -6.69 -48.84
C LYS A 272 21.26 -7.12 -47.98
N VAL A 273 21.42 -7.00 -46.68
CA VAL A 273 20.48 -7.40 -45.65
C VAL A 273 20.46 -6.32 -44.58
N ALA A 274 19.29 -5.98 -44.05
CA ALA A 274 19.15 -5.19 -42.82
C ALA A 274 18.09 -5.82 -41.92
N TYR A 275 18.32 -5.69 -40.62
CA TYR A 275 17.48 -6.22 -39.56
C TYR A 275 16.76 -5.07 -38.86
N GLY A 276 15.57 -5.35 -38.35
CA GLY A 276 14.80 -4.46 -37.49
C GLY A 276 13.75 -5.26 -36.74
N TRP A 277 13.19 -4.67 -35.69
CA TRP A 277 12.08 -5.25 -34.95
C TRP A 277 11.23 -4.14 -34.34
N PHE A 278 10.04 -4.49 -33.89
CA PHE A 278 9.11 -3.67 -33.12
C PHE A 278 8.21 -4.61 -32.30
N GLY A 279 8.09 -4.33 -30.99
CA GLY A 279 7.50 -5.26 -30.02
C GLY A 279 7.95 -6.71 -30.24
N GLN A 280 6.98 -7.60 -30.40
CA GLN A 280 7.16 -9.03 -30.63
C GLN A 280 7.44 -9.44 -32.08
N THR A 281 7.59 -8.48 -33.01
CA THR A 281 7.83 -8.74 -34.44
C THR A 281 9.24 -8.34 -34.87
N ASP A 282 10.03 -9.29 -35.35
CA ASP A 282 11.28 -9.01 -36.07
C ASP A 282 11.12 -9.14 -37.58
N PHE A 283 11.96 -8.45 -38.34
CA PHE A 283 11.98 -8.57 -39.78
C PHE A 283 13.37 -8.37 -40.36
N THR A 284 13.55 -8.96 -41.54
CA THR A 284 14.75 -8.84 -42.36
C THR A 284 14.40 -8.34 -43.75
N LEU A 285 15.00 -7.23 -44.17
CA LEU A 285 14.95 -6.74 -45.54
C LEU A 285 16.12 -7.33 -46.33
N CYS A 286 15.85 -7.97 -47.46
CA CYS A 286 16.87 -8.55 -48.32
C CYS A 286 16.79 -7.97 -49.73
N ARG A 287 17.89 -7.36 -50.18
CA ARG A 287 18.08 -6.94 -51.57
C ARG A 287 18.67 -8.09 -52.37
N ARG A 288 18.15 -8.31 -53.58
CA ARG A 288 18.61 -9.37 -54.48
C ARG A 288 20.14 -9.38 -54.62
N HIS A 289 20.74 -10.52 -54.31
CA HIS A 289 22.19 -10.73 -54.41
C HIS A 289 22.52 -12.23 -54.55
N ILE A 290 23.81 -12.52 -54.72
CA ILE A 290 24.34 -13.87 -54.57
C ILE A 290 25.08 -13.87 -53.23
N ASP A 291 24.69 -14.74 -52.32
CA ASP A 291 25.30 -14.81 -50.99
C ASP A 291 26.68 -15.49 -51.02
N GLY A 292 27.31 -15.61 -49.85
CA GLY A 292 28.65 -16.18 -49.71
C GLY A 292 28.76 -17.65 -50.11
N GLU A 293 27.63 -18.36 -50.17
CA GLU A 293 27.56 -19.78 -50.53
C GLU A 293 27.27 -19.99 -52.03
N GLY A 294 26.97 -18.91 -52.75
CA GLY A 294 26.67 -18.94 -54.17
C GLY A 294 25.18 -19.06 -54.50
N ASP A 295 24.33 -19.00 -53.49
CA ASP A 295 22.88 -19.08 -53.65
C ASP A 295 22.29 -17.74 -54.05
N GLN A 296 21.28 -17.80 -54.92
CA GLN A 296 20.59 -16.60 -55.39
C GLN A 296 19.52 -16.21 -54.37
N ARG A 297 19.70 -15.04 -53.74
CA ARG A 297 18.68 -14.41 -52.90
C ARG A 297 17.88 -13.42 -53.74
N ASP A 298 16.56 -13.54 -53.75
CA ASP A 298 15.67 -12.58 -54.39
C ASP A 298 15.40 -11.37 -53.49
N ASP A 299 14.78 -10.31 -54.03
CA ASP A 299 14.29 -9.21 -53.20
C ASP A 299 13.15 -9.74 -52.33
N ASN A 300 13.33 -9.73 -51.01
CA ASN A 300 12.36 -10.30 -50.09
C ASN A 300 12.37 -9.59 -48.74
N ILE A 301 11.28 -9.80 -48.00
CA ILE A 301 11.10 -9.40 -46.62
C ILE A 301 10.70 -10.65 -45.86
N TYR A 302 11.48 -10.98 -44.85
CA TYR A 302 11.19 -12.06 -43.90
C TYR A 302 10.70 -11.42 -42.62
N ILE A 303 9.62 -11.94 -42.04
CA ILE A 303 9.01 -11.40 -40.83
C ILE A 303 8.76 -12.56 -39.87
N THR A 304 9.11 -12.41 -38.61
CA THR A 304 8.82 -13.34 -37.52
C THR A 304 7.93 -12.63 -36.52
N VAL A 305 6.80 -13.23 -36.15
CA VAL A 305 5.94 -12.79 -35.03
C VAL A 305 6.14 -13.81 -33.91
N TRP A 306 6.77 -13.39 -32.82
CA TRP A 306 7.15 -14.13 -31.60
C TRP A 306 6.80 -15.61 -31.54
N LYS A 307 7.63 -16.47 -32.17
CA LYS A 307 7.47 -17.94 -32.17
C LYS A 307 6.03 -18.40 -32.44
N ALA A 308 5.26 -17.62 -33.20
CA ALA A 308 3.88 -17.88 -33.58
C ALA A 308 3.79 -18.01 -35.10
N TRP A 309 4.39 -17.08 -35.83
CA TRP A 309 4.34 -17.04 -37.28
C TRP A 309 5.66 -16.62 -37.90
N ASP A 310 6.07 -17.31 -38.97
CA ASP A 310 7.05 -16.76 -39.93
C ASP A 310 6.35 -16.45 -41.25
N PHE A 311 6.71 -15.32 -41.86
CA PHE A 311 6.24 -14.89 -43.18
C PHE A 311 7.40 -14.63 -44.12
N TYR A 312 7.29 -15.15 -45.34
CA TYR A 312 8.20 -14.87 -46.45
C TYR A 312 7.46 -14.11 -47.55
N ILE A 313 7.88 -12.86 -47.78
CA ILE A 313 7.29 -11.94 -48.75
C ILE A 313 8.34 -11.61 -49.81
N GLY A 314 8.30 -12.31 -50.94
CA GLY A 314 9.34 -12.25 -51.98
C GLY A 314 8.87 -11.72 -53.33
N VAL A 315 9.81 -11.21 -54.12
CA VAL A 315 9.63 -10.86 -55.54
C VAL A 315 10.37 -11.87 -56.41
N ALA A 316 9.66 -12.90 -56.85
CA ALA A 316 10.18 -13.92 -57.75
C ALA A 316 10.26 -13.39 -59.19
N GLN A 317 11.35 -13.72 -59.90
CA GLN A 317 11.52 -13.33 -61.31
C GLN A 317 11.10 -14.46 -62.24
N GLU A 318 9.83 -14.46 -62.67
CA GLU A 318 9.33 -15.49 -63.57
C GLU A 318 9.61 -15.16 -65.05
N PRO A 319 9.99 -16.12 -65.91
CA PRO A 319 10.17 -15.86 -67.34
C PRO A 319 8.86 -15.40 -67.99
N ALA A 320 8.87 -14.22 -68.62
CA ALA A 320 7.69 -13.67 -69.27
C ALA A 320 7.07 -14.66 -70.27
N VAL A 321 5.73 -14.80 -70.24
CA VAL A 321 4.99 -15.68 -71.15
C VAL A 321 5.14 -15.14 -72.59
N GLN A 322 6.09 -15.70 -73.33
CA GLN A 322 6.31 -15.40 -74.74
C GLN A 322 5.98 -16.61 -75.60
N GLY A 323 5.41 -16.37 -76.79
CA GLY A 323 5.23 -17.40 -77.81
C GLY A 323 6.54 -18.08 -78.20
N ALA A 324 6.45 -19.24 -78.86
CA ALA A 324 7.62 -20.09 -79.15
C ALA A 324 8.74 -19.40 -79.97
N LEU A 325 8.40 -18.43 -80.82
CA LEU A 325 9.33 -17.71 -81.70
C LEU A 325 10.31 -16.77 -80.93
N PRO A 326 9.85 -15.85 -80.05
CA PRO A 326 10.72 -15.04 -79.19
C PRO A 326 11.67 -15.85 -78.28
N ARG A 327 11.19 -16.95 -77.69
CA ARG A 327 12.00 -17.84 -76.82
C ARG A 327 13.15 -18.50 -77.59
N LEU A 328 12.92 -18.91 -78.84
CA LEU A 328 13.95 -19.48 -79.71
C LEU A 328 14.99 -18.42 -80.12
N ALA A 329 14.55 -17.19 -80.40
CA ALA A 329 15.42 -16.07 -80.75
C ALA A 329 16.34 -15.64 -79.58
N ALA A 330 15.82 -15.60 -78.34
CA ALA A 330 16.62 -15.31 -77.14
C ALA A 330 17.71 -16.38 -76.91
N ARG A 331 17.38 -17.66 -77.12
CA ARG A 331 18.30 -18.81 -76.96
C ARG A 331 19.41 -18.85 -78.01
N VAL A 332 19.13 -18.43 -79.25
CA VAL A 332 20.13 -18.35 -80.34
C VAL A 332 21.03 -17.12 -80.20
N LEU A 333 20.50 -15.99 -79.72
CA LEU A 333 21.24 -14.73 -79.58
C LEU A 333 21.95 -14.57 -78.21
N ARG A 334 21.86 -15.56 -77.31
CA ARG A 334 22.32 -15.46 -75.90
C ARG A 334 21.81 -14.19 -75.19
N ARG A 335 20.57 -13.77 -75.50
CA ARG A 335 19.92 -12.65 -74.81
C ARG A 335 19.19 -13.18 -73.58
N ALA A 336 19.30 -12.44 -72.47
CA ALA A 336 18.54 -12.74 -71.25
C ALA A 336 17.05 -12.84 -71.58
N VAL A 337 16.39 -13.89 -71.10
CA VAL A 337 14.93 -14.04 -71.21
C VAL A 337 14.31 -12.95 -70.34
N PRO A 338 13.41 -12.11 -70.86
CA PRO A 338 12.73 -11.10 -70.04
C PRO A 338 11.97 -11.81 -68.93
N THR A 339 12.21 -11.42 -67.68
CA THR A 339 11.43 -11.87 -66.53
C THR A 339 10.41 -10.81 -66.15
N THR A 340 9.31 -11.25 -65.56
CA THR A 340 8.30 -10.39 -64.94
C THR A 340 8.36 -10.65 -63.43
N PRO A 341 8.47 -9.61 -62.59
CA PRO A 341 8.38 -9.78 -61.15
C PRO A 341 6.98 -10.26 -60.76
N GLN A 342 6.90 -11.30 -59.95
CA GLN A 342 5.67 -11.81 -59.34
C GLN A 342 5.83 -11.90 -57.83
N LEU A 343 4.72 -11.71 -57.13
CA LEU A 343 4.66 -11.81 -55.68
C LEU A 343 4.69 -13.29 -55.26
N SER A 344 5.52 -13.60 -54.28
CA SER A 344 5.60 -14.91 -53.65
C SER A 344 5.36 -14.72 -52.16
N LEU A 345 4.26 -15.28 -51.64
CA LEU A 345 3.91 -15.24 -50.22
C LEU A 345 3.89 -16.65 -49.66
N ALA A 346 4.58 -16.87 -48.56
CA ALA A 346 4.54 -18.11 -47.81
C ALA A 346 4.54 -17.80 -46.31
N TYR A 347 3.98 -18.69 -45.51
CA TYR A 347 3.99 -18.61 -44.05
C TYR A 347 4.22 -19.99 -43.43
N ARG A 348 4.58 -20.04 -42.16
CA ARG A 348 4.53 -21.25 -41.33
C ARG A 348 4.14 -20.90 -39.89
N PRO A 349 3.25 -21.67 -39.25
CA PRO A 349 2.96 -21.55 -37.82
C PRO A 349 4.07 -22.20 -36.99
N TYR A 350 4.03 -21.94 -35.69
CA TYR A 350 4.83 -22.63 -34.69
C TYR A 350 3.93 -23.51 -33.80
N GLU A 351 4.48 -24.62 -33.32
CA GLU A 351 3.88 -25.48 -32.30
C GLU A 351 4.95 -25.73 -31.22
N GLU A 352 4.67 -25.38 -29.96
CA GLU A 352 5.60 -25.53 -28.81
C GLU A 352 7.01 -24.94 -29.10
N GLY A 353 7.07 -23.74 -29.69
CA GLY A 353 8.33 -23.07 -30.02
C GLY A 353 9.07 -23.64 -31.24
N VAL A 354 8.54 -24.67 -31.90
CA VAL A 354 9.13 -25.28 -33.11
C VAL A 354 8.42 -24.80 -34.38
N PRO A 355 9.15 -24.29 -35.39
CA PRO A 355 8.54 -23.86 -36.64
C PRO A 355 8.06 -25.04 -37.49
N GLY A 356 6.85 -24.94 -38.01
CA GLY A 356 6.25 -25.90 -38.94
C GLY A 356 6.78 -25.83 -40.38
N GLU A 357 6.07 -26.48 -41.30
CA GLU A 357 6.39 -26.49 -42.73
C GLU A 357 5.87 -25.22 -43.44
N TRP A 358 6.60 -24.77 -44.47
CA TRP A 358 6.20 -23.61 -45.28
C TRP A 358 4.99 -23.92 -46.15
N VAL A 359 3.96 -23.05 -46.07
CA VAL A 359 2.73 -23.11 -46.85
C VAL A 359 2.55 -21.81 -47.63
N ALA A 360 1.97 -21.86 -48.82
CA ALA A 360 1.69 -20.66 -49.61
C ALA A 360 0.50 -19.86 -49.02
N LEU A 361 0.63 -18.54 -48.94
CA LEU A 361 -0.42 -17.63 -48.44
C LEU A 361 -1.25 -17.11 -49.63
N TYR A 362 -2.28 -17.87 -50.04
CA TYR A 362 -3.25 -17.50 -51.09
C TYR A 362 -4.59 -17.03 -50.49
N GLU A 363 -5.55 -16.60 -51.32
CA GLU A 363 -6.88 -16.09 -50.87
C GLU A 363 -7.69 -17.09 -50.02
N ASP A 364 -7.40 -18.39 -50.12
CA ASP A 364 -8.03 -19.48 -49.36
C ASP A 364 -7.20 -19.96 -48.15
N ALA A 365 -6.13 -19.23 -47.80
CA ALA A 365 -5.32 -19.52 -46.62
C ALA A 365 -6.04 -19.18 -45.31
N ASP A 366 -5.43 -19.60 -44.19
CA ASP A 366 -5.92 -19.33 -42.85
C ASP A 366 -6.18 -17.82 -42.63
N ALA A 367 -7.37 -17.50 -42.11
CA ALA A 367 -7.78 -16.12 -41.87
C ALA A 367 -6.91 -15.44 -40.81
N GLU A 368 -6.51 -16.18 -39.78
CA GLU A 368 -5.68 -15.70 -38.67
C GLU A 368 -4.25 -15.41 -39.15
N ALA A 369 -3.67 -16.34 -39.92
CA ALA A 369 -2.35 -16.14 -40.52
C ALA A 369 -2.33 -14.93 -41.48
N ARG A 370 -3.40 -14.70 -42.24
CA ARG A 370 -3.52 -13.55 -43.15
C ARG A 370 -3.60 -12.24 -42.38
N GLU A 371 -4.40 -12.19 -41.32
CA GLU A 371 -4.53 -11.01 -40.46
C GLU A 371 -3.19 -10.70 -39.76
N ALA A 372 -2.53 -11.70 -39.20
CA ALA A 372 -1.20 -11.57 -38.61
C ALA A 372 -0.16 -11.07 -39.63
N CYS A 373 -0.17 -11.60 -40.87
CA CYS A 373 0.71 -11.14 -41.94
C CYS A 373 0.45 -9.69 -42.33
N GLU A 374 -0.83 -9.27 -42.43
CA GLU A 374 -1.23 -7.91 -42.79
C GLU A 374 -0.82 -6.91 -41.70
N LYS A 375 -1.03 -7.25 -40.41
CA LYS A 375 -0.59 -6.45 -39.26
C LYS A 375 0.93 -6.31 -39.22
N ALA A 376 1.66 -7.42 -39.33
CA ALA A 376 3.12 -7.41 -39.31
C ALA A 376 3.71 -6.65 -40.51
N TRP A 377 3.11 -6.76 -41.69
CA TRP A 377 3.48 -5.97 -42.87
C TRP A 377 3.31 -4.47 -42.65
N ARG A 378 2.18 -4.04 -42.05
CA ARG A 378 1.94 -2.63 -41.73
C ARG A 378 3.03 -2.07 -40.81
N GLY A 379 3.41 -2.81 -39.76
CA GLY A 379 4.50 -2.43 -38.87
C GLY A 379 5.84 -2.24 -39.60
N VAL A 380 6.17 -3.12 -40.57
CA VAL A 380 7.38 -2.95 -41.41
C VAL A 380 7.30 -1.67 -42.26
N LEU A 381 6.13 -1.35 -42.83
CA LEU A 381 5.95 -0.10 -43.58
C LEU A 381 6.18 1.13 -42.69
N ASP A 382 5.66 1.12 -41.48
CA ASP A 382 5.77 2.25 -40.55
C ASP A 382 7.18 2.43 -40.02
N TYR A 383 7.84 1.34 -39.65
CA TYR A 383 9.28 1.34 -39.35
C TYR A 383 10.07 1.97 -40.50
N ALA A 384 9.82 1.53 -41.74
CA ALA A 384 10.54 2.04 -42.91
C ALA A 384 10.23 3.52 -43.18
N ARG A 385 8.97 3.97 -43.05
CA ARG A 385 8.57 5.38 -43.21
C ARG A 385 9.29 6.28 -42.20
N ARG A 386 9.36 5.87 -40.93
CA ARG A 386 10.09 6.59 -39.86
C ARG A 386 11.59 6.59 -40.12
N ALA A 387 12.19 5.45 -40.43
CA ALA A 387 13.62 5.33 -40.69
C ALA A 387 14.08 6.15 -41.91
N VAL A 388 13.29 6.16 -42.99
CA VAL A 388 13.56 7.01 -44.16
C VAL A 388 13.34 8.48 -43.85
N GLY A 389 12.31 8.82 -43.07
CA GLY A 389 12.08 10.18 -42.59
C GLY A 389 13.27 10.70 -41.77
N GLN A 390 13.77 9.91 -40.80
CA GLN A 390 15.00 10.19 -40.06
C GLN A 390 16.17 10.42 -41.00
N SER A 391 16.39 9.53 -41.97
CA SER A 391 17.47 9.65 -42.94
C SER A 391 17.41 10.94 -43.76
N ARG A 392 16.21 11.30 -44.25
CA ARG A 392 15.96 12.53 -45.03
C ARG A 392 16.19 13.80 -44.20
N ALA A 393 15.90 13.75 -42.89
CA ALA A 393 16.09 14.86 -41.95
C ALA A 393 17.48 14.90 -41.30
N GLY A 394 18.37 13.95 -41.60
CA GLY A 394 19.72 13.87 -41.00
C GLY A 394 19.71 13.35 -39.56
N TYR A 395 18.90 12.33 -39.29
CA TYR A 395 18.81 11.55 -38.04
C TYR A 395 18.69 12.42 -36.78
N PRO A 396 17.65 13.28 -36.68
CA PRO A 396 17.43 14.15 -35.51
C PRO A 396 17.38 13.38 -34.19
N LEU A 397 16.61 12.27 -34.09
CA LEU A 397 16.51 11.50 -32.84
C LEU A 397 17.83 10.86 -32.41
N HIS A 398 18.57 10.29 -33.36
CA HIS A 398 19.89 9.72 -33.05
C HIS A 398 20.87 10.79 -32.54
N ARG A 399 20.83 12.01 -33.11
CA ARG A 399 21.64 13.13 -32.60
C ARG A 399 21.20 13.58 -31.21
N ARG A 400 19.90 13.52 -30.89
CA ARG A 400 19.38 13.76 -29.55
C ARG A 400 19.86 12.70 -28.57
N LEU A 401 19.79 11.42 -28.94
CA LEU A 401 20.35 10.31 -28.17
C LEU A 401 21.83 10.53 -27.84
N GLU A 402 22.67 10.86 -28.82
CA GLU A 402 24.09 11.16 -28.62
C GLU A 402 24.33 12.39 -27.72
N ALA A 403 23.43 13.38 -27.77
CA ALA A 403 23.53 14.59 -26.96
C ALA A 403 23.07 14.38 -25.51
N GLU A 404 22.09 13.50 -25.28
CA GLU A 404 21.55 13.21 -23.95
C GLU A 404 22.33 12.11 -23.24
N LEU A 405 22.64 10.99 -23.90
CA LEU A 405 23.36 9.86 -23.31
C LEU A 405 24.86 9.99 -23.55
N THR A 406 25.46 11.01 -22.93
CA THR A 406 26.90 11.24 -22.98
C THR A 406 27.66 10.31 -22.03
N ALA A 407 28.93 10.04 -22.33
CA ALA A 407 29.80 9.26 -21.44
C ALA A 407 29.83 9.79 -20.00
N GLN A 408 29.79 11.11 -19.81
CA GLN A 408 29.78 11.74 -18.49
C GLN A 408 28.49 11.44 -17.70
N ARG A 409 27.32 11.46 -18.34
CA ARG A 409 26.04 11.16 -17.66
C ARG A 409 25.96 9.69 -17.29
N ILE A 410 26.39 8.80 -18.19
CA ILE A 410 26.45 7.36 -17.94
C ILE A 410 27.46 7.06 -16.82
N GLU A 411 28.64 7.67 -16.82
CA GLU A 411 29.63 7.54 -15.74
C GLU A 411 29.06 8.00 -14.40
N ARG A 412 28.37 9.16 -14.36
CA ARG A 412 27.73 9.65 -13.14
C ARG A 412 26.72 8.65 -12.59
N LEU A 413 25.86 8.11 -13.45
CA LEU A 413 24.80 7.18 -13.05
C LEU A 413 25.39 5.85 -12.58
N THR A 414 26.29 5.26 -13.36
CA THR A 414 26.93 3.97 -13.04
C THR A 414 27.91 4.07 -11.88
N SER A 415 28.29 5.26 -11.41
CA SER A 415 29.17 5.43 -10.24
C SER A 415 28.39 5.62 -8.93
N LEU A 416 27.07 5.51 -8.93
CA LEU A 416 26.27 5.56 -7.71
C LEU A 416 26.58 4.35 -6.80
N PRO A 417 26.42 4.49 -5.45
CA PRO A 417 26.66 3.41 -4.49
C PRO A 417 25.92 2.11 -4.84
N VAL A 418 24.70 2.20 -5.38
CA VAL A 418 23.94 1.02 -5.81
C VAL A 418 24.69 0.15 -6.83
N PHE A 419 25.54 0.72 -7.69
CA PHE A 419 26.32 -0.01 -8.70
C PHE A 419 27.80 -0.19 -8.36
N THR A 420 28.23 0.28 -7.19
CA THR A 420 29.63 0.23 -6.75
C THR A 420 29.79 -0.55 -5.44
N ASP A 421 28.78 -0.49 -4.57
CA ASP A 421 28.76 -1.17 -3.28
C ASP A 421 27.81 -2.37 -3.25
N VAL A 422 26.65 -2.30 -3.93
CA VAL A 422 25.61 -3.35 -3.92
C VAL A 422 25.72 -4.25 -5.15
N TYR A 423 25.34 -3.75 -6.32
CA TYR A 423 25.37 -4.46 -7.60
C TYR A 423 26.68 -4.15 -8.33
N ASN A 424 27.77 -4.75 -7.84
CA ASN A 424 29.15 -4.40 -8.20
C ASN A 424 29.92 -5.48 -8.98
N ASP A 425 29.26 -6.57 -9.38
CA ASP A 425 29.88 -7.64 -10.17
C ASP A 425 28.99 -8.04 -11.34
N TRP A 426 29.37 -7.60 -12.54
CA TRP A 426 28.62 -7.82 -13.78
C TRP A 426 28.49 -9.28 -14.20
N TRP A 427 29.32 -10.18 -13.66
CA TRP A 427 29.32 -11.60 -14.02
C TRP A 427 28.73 -12.50 -12.93
N ASP A 428 28.17 -11.90 -11.89
CA ASP A 428 27.46 -12.58 -10.79
C ASP A 428 25.98 -12.16 -10.89
N SER A 429 25.08 -13.11 -11.15
CA SER A 429 23.65 -12.85 -11.37
C SER A 429 22.95 -12.20 -10.17
N ASP A 430 23.51 -12.33 -8.97
CA ASP A 430 22.96 -11.70 -7.76
C ASP A 430 23.46 -10.25 -7.58
N LYS A 431 24.38 -9.79 -8.43
CA LYS A 431 25.13 -8.52 -8.27
C LYS A 431 25.33 -7.74 -9.57
N ASP A 432 24.76 -8.17 -10.68
CA ASP A 432 24.94 -7.51 -11.98
C ASP A 432 23.90 -6.41 -12.24
N GLY A 433 22.82 -6.37 -11.45
CA GLY A 433 21.80 -5.32 -11.50
C GLY A 433 20.58 -5.62 -10.64
N THR A 434 19.53 -4.81 -10.81
CA THR A 434 18.24 -4.97 -10.12
C THR A 434 17.10 -4.41 -10.96
N TRP A 435 15.89 -4.87 -10.69
CA TRP A 435 14.65 -4.31 -11.23
C TRP A 435 14.35 -2.94 -10.60
N TYR A 436 13.91 -2.02 -11.45
CA TYR A 436 13.29 -0.76 -11.10
C TYR A 436 11.96 -0.70 -11.86
N ASP A 437 10.86 -0.97 -11.14
CA ASP A 437 9.55 -1.27 -11.72
C ASP A 437 9.72 -2.35 -12.81
N ASP A 438 9.33 -2.07 -14.05
CA ASP A 438 9.34 -3.06 -15.16
C ASP A 438 10.67 -3.12 -15.92
N VAL A 439 11.71 -2.42 -15.44
CA VAL A 439 13.00 -2.38 -16.13
C VAL A 439 14.13 -2.82 -15.22
N TRP A 440 14.80 -3.88 -15.64
CA TRP A 440 16.06 -4.32 -15.07
C TRP A 440 17.19 -3.38 -15.47
N VAL A 441 17.96 -2.92 -14.48
CA VAL A 441 19.08 -1.99 -14.65
C VAL A 441 20.34 -2.58 -14.04
N GLY A 442 21.39 -2.68 -14.86
CA GLY A 442 22.70 -3.15 -14.43
C GLY A 442 23.83 -2.32 -14.98
N ALA A 443 24.94 -2.25 -14.25
CA ALA A 443 26.08 -1.41 -14.61
C ALA A 443 27.42 -2.15 -14.47
N ARG A 444 28.27 -2.03 -15.50
CA ARG A 444 29.63 -2.58 -15.48
C ARG A 444 30.64 -1.49 -15.21
N GLN A 445 31.49 -1.70 -14.21
CA GLN A 445 32.67 -0.86 -14.00
C GLN A 445 33.82 -1.28 -14.92
N PRO A 446 34.71 -0.33 -15.34
CA PRO A 446 35.92 -0.67 -16.06
C PRO A 446 36.78 -1.68 -15.28
N CYS A 447 37.10 -2.82 -15.89
CA CYS A 447 37.83 -3.89 -15.22
C CYS A 447 38.59 -4.80 -16.21
N MET A 448 39.35 -5.75 -15.65
CA MET A 448 39.97 -6.84 -16.41
C MET A 448 39.20 -8.12 -16.10
N HIS A 449 38.60 -8.75 -17.11
CA HIS A 449 37.89 -10.03 -16.97
C HIS A 449 38.48 -11.03 -17.96
N GLU A 450 38.86 -12.22 -17.47
CA GLU A 450 39.56 -13.26 -18.24
C GLU A 450 40.81 -12.79 -19.02
N GLY A 451 41.45 -11.72 -18.57
CA GLY A 451 42.64 -11.16 -19.21
C GLY A 451 42.36 -10.18 -20.35
N GLU A 452 41.09 -9.87 -20.62
CA GLU A 452 40.66 -8.84 -21.55
C GLU A 452 40.15 -7.59 -20.80
N PRO A 453 40.48 -6.38 -21.30
CA PRO A 453 39.97 -5.14 -20.71
C PRO A 453 38.52 -4.92 -21.13
N TRP A 454 37.64 -4.70 -20.16
CA TRP A 454 36.24 -4.34 -20.38
C TRP A 454 35.99 -2.90 -19.93
N GLY A 455 35.36 -2.12 -20.82
CA GLY A 455 34.95 -0.75 -20.53
C GLY A 455 33.66 -0.68 -19.73
N ARG A 456 33.29 0.55 -19.35
CA ARG A 456 32.04 0.82 -18.65
C ARG A 456 30.83 0.48 -19.53
N ALA A 457 29.78 -0.08 -18.93
CA ALA A 457 28.52 -0.34 -19.61
C ALA A 457 27.31 -0.09 -18.70
N LEU A 458 26.17 0.22 -19.31
CA LEU A 458 24.84 0.27 -18.69
C LEU A 458 23.91 -0.61 -19.52
N LYS A 459 23.21 -1.53 -18.86
CA LYS A 459 22.24 -2.45 -19.45
C LYS A 459 20.85 -2.10 -18.90
N LEU A 460 19.90 -1.91 -19.81
CA LEU A 460 18.48 -1.76 -19.53
C LEU A 460 17.77 -2.94 -20.19
N SER A 461 17.12 -3.79 -19.40
CA SER A 461 16.42 -4.99 -19.88
C SER A 461 14.98 -4.95 -19.42
N TYR A 462 14.07 -5.49 -20.22
CA TYR A 462 12.63 -5.48 -19.94
C TYR A 462 11.98 -6.69 -20.58
N GLU A 463 10.81 -7.07 -20.10
CA GLU A 463 10.04 -8.17 -20.67
C GLU A 463 9.53 -7.77 -22.07
N ASN A 464 9.54 -8.69 -23.03
CA ASN A 464 9.10 -8.41 -24.41
C ASN A 464 8.30 -9.60 -24.99
N GLY A 465 7.91 -10.54 -24.14
CA GLY A 465 7.12 -11.74 -24.47
C GLY A 465 7.34 -12.83 -23.43
N GLU A 466 6.71 -13.99 -23.63
CA GLU A 466 6.74 -15.08 -22.67
C GLU A 466 7.79 -16.15 -23.02
N ASP A 467 8.39 -16.75 -21.98
CA ASP A 467 9.27 -17.91 -22.10
C ASP A 467 8.47 -19.18 -22.42
N ALA A 468 8.96 -19.99 -23.36
CA ALA A 468 8.42 -21.29 -23.72
C ALA A 468 9.29 -22.44 -23.19
N PRO A 469 8.73 -23.66 -23.04
CA PRO A 469 9.51 -24.83 -22.61
C PRO A 469 10.74 -25.10 -23.49
N GLY A 470 11.92 -25.02 -22.88
CA GLY A 470 13.20 -25.27 -23.55
C GLY A 470 13.95 -24.00 -23.99
N ASP A 471 13.40 -22.82 -23.71
CA ASP A 471 14.07 -21.56 -23.93
C ASP A 471 15.28 -21.36 -23.00
N PRO A 472 16.33 -20.65 -23.48
CA PRO A 472 17.39 -20.17 -22.60
C PRO A 472 16.85 -19.24 -21.51
N GLU A 473 17.60 -19.10 -20.42
CA GLU A 473 17.31 -18.10 -19.39
C GLU A 473 17.26 -16.68 -20.02
N ASP A 474 16.28 -15.89 -19.57
CA ASP A 474 15.97 -14.54 -20.05
C ASP A 474 15.61 -14.41 -21.55
N ASP A 475 15.16 -15.47 -22.22
CA ASP A 475 14.80 -15.39 -23.66
C ASP A 475 13.64 -14.41 -23.93
N ALA A 476 12.68 -14.36 -23.00
CA ALA A 476 11.57 -13.42 -22.91
C ALA A 476 11.97 -11.93 -22.87
N HIS A 477 13.24 -11.60 -22.65
CA HIS A 477 13.66 -10.24 -22.33
C HIS A 477 14.35 -9.54 -23.50
N ALA A 478 13.88 -8.34 -23.83
CA ALA A 478 14.58 -7.42 -24.72
C ALA A 478 15.59 -6.57 -23.93
N CYS A 479 16.60 -6.05 -24.61
CA CYS A 479 17.65 -5.30 -23.92
C CYS A 479 18.32 -4.22 -24.76
N TYR A 480 18.53 -3.05 -24.15
CA TYR A 480 19.47 -2.01 -24.61
C TYR A 480 20.75 -2.06 -23.77
N GLN A 481 21.90 -2.07 -24.45
CA GLN A 481 23.21 -1.95 -23.79
C GLN A 481 23.98 -0.77 -24.36
N ILE A 482 24.42 0.10 -23.45
CA ILE A 482 25.16 1.32 -23.70
C ILE A 482 26.59 1.11 -23.22
N GLU A 483 27.56 1.07 -24.13
CA GLU A 483 28.97 0.87 -23.80
C GLU A 483 29.79 2.13 -24.01
N ILE A 484 30.78 2.35 -23.15
CA ILE A 484 31.76 3.43 -23.29
C ILE A 484 33.10 2.82 -23.73
N ASP A 485 33.50 3.10 -24.97
CA ASP A 485 34.85 2.79 -25.46
C ASP A 485 35.83 3.86 -24.96
N GLU A 486 36.47 3.56 -23.82
CA GLU A 486 37.49 4.40 -23.18
C GLU A 486 38.90 4.20 -23.78
N ALA A 487 39.08 3.24 -24.70
CA ALA A 487 40.41 2.79 -25.14
C ALA A 487 40.98 3.54 -26.36
N ARG A 488 40.20 4.39 -27.04
CA ARG A 488 40.66 5.14 -28.23
C ARG A 488 41.29 6.49 -27.86
N ALA A 489 42.33 6.88 -28.59
CA ALA A 489 42.87 8.25 -28.53
C ALA A 489 41.85 9.25 -29.12
N GLY A 490 40.95 9.75 -28.27
CA GLY A 490 39.84 10.65 -28.63
C GLY A 490 38.87 10.84 -27.45
N PRO A 491 37.79 11.63 -27.60
CA PRO A 491 36.70 11.64 -26.62
C PRO A 491 36.07 10.25 -26.51
N ALA A 492 35.66 9.86 -25.30
CA ALA A 492 35.00 8.58 -25.05
C ALA A 492 33.80 8.41 -25.99
N LEU A 493 33.74 7.28 -26.69
CA LEU A 493 32.69 6.98 -27.65
C LEU A 493 31.62 6.16 -26.93
N VAL A 494 30.36 6.57 -27.08
CA VAL A 494 29.21 5.80 -26.58
C VAL A 494 28.68 4.94 -27.73
N GLU A 495 28.64 3.64 -27.53
CA GLU A 495 28.07 2.67 -28.48
C GLU A 495 26.74 2.14 -27.94
N PHE A 496 25.72 2.16 -28.79
CA PHE A 496 24.37 1.70 -28.45
C PHE A 496 24.11 0.39 -29.18
N SER A 497 23.66 -0.61 -28.43
CA SER A 497 23.29 -1.91 -28.96
C SER A 497 21.96 -2.36 -28.38
N TYR A 498 21.27 -3.22 -29.13
CA TYR A 498 19.94 -3.69 -28.78
C TYR A 498 19.74 -5.13 -29.25
N VAL A 499 18.81 -5.83 -28.59
CA VAL A 499 18.38 -7.17 -28.96
C VAL A 499 16.93 -7.36 -28.54
N GLN A 500 16.19 -8.15 -29.31
CA GLN A 500 14.80 -8.49 -29.00
C GLN A 500 14.71 -9.59 -27.92
N ARG A 501 15.68 -10.52 -27.90
CA ARG A 501 15.80 -11.61 -26.92
C ARG A 501 17.22 -11.68 -26.37
N GLN A 502 17.41 -11.83 -25.07
CA GLN A 502 18.76 -11.84 -24.49
C GLN A 502 19.61 -13.04 -24.96
N SER A 503 18.97 -14.13 -25.41
CA SER A 503 19.68 -15.29 -25.96
C SER A 503 20.29 -15.04 -27.36
N GLU A 504 19.85 -13.98 -28.06
CA GLU A 504 20.25 -13.68 -29.42
C GLU A 504 21.50 -12.78 -29.50
N HIS A 505 22.11 -12.72 -30.68
CA HIS A 505 23.26 -11.86 -30.91
C HIS A 505 22.85 -10.39 -30.92
N ARG A 506 23.31 -9.63 -29.92
CA ARG A 506 23.12 -8.19 -29.80
C ARG A 506 23.65 -7.41 -31.02
N GLN A 507 22.84 -6.50 -31.56
CA GLN A 507 23.19 -5.73 -32.77
C GLN A 507 23.40 -4.25 -32.45
N PRO A 508 24.18 -3.50 -33.25
CA PRO A 508 24.25 -2.04 -33.11
C PRO A 508 22.88 -1.41 -33.37
N LEU A 509 22.46 -0.46 -32.54
CA LEU A 509 21.20 0.26 -32.71
C LEU A 509 21.22 1.10 -34.00
N PRO A 510 20.36 0.81 -35.00
CA PRO A 510 20.35 1.57 -36.25
C PRO A 510 19.94 3.03 -36.02
N ARG A 511 20.61 3.97 -36.70
CA ARG A 511 20.29 5.42 -36.57
C ARG A 511 18.86 5.79 -36.96
N GLY A 512 18.23 4.96 -37.78
CA GLY A 512 16.85 5.14 -38.23
C GLY A 512 15.80 4.42 -37.38
N ALA A 513 16.20 3.66 -36.35
CA ALA A 513 15.31 2.94 -35.45
C ALA A 513 14.61 3.89 -34.47
N ALA A 514 13.70 4.72 -35.01
CA ALA A 514 13.13 5.86 -34.30
C ALA A 514 12.42 5.47 -32.98
N ASP A 515 11.65 4.39 -33.00
CA ASP A 515 10.86 3.94 -31.84
C ASP A 515 11.77 3.39 -30.73
N HIS A 516 12.78 2.57 -31.06
CA HIS A 516 13.80 2.14 -30.09
C HIS A 516 14.60 3.31 -29.49
N ILE A 517 14.94 4.32 -30.31
CA ILE A 517 15.64 5.51 -29.80
C ILE A 517 14.74 6.29 -28.84
N ALA A 518 13.44 6.41 -29.14
CA ALA A 518 12.47 7.06 -28.27
C ALA A 518 12.29 6.31 -26.95
N ARG A 519 12.10 4.98 -27.00
CA ARG A 519 12.03 4.11 -25.80
C ARG A 519 13.28 4.22 -24.96
N LEU A 520 14.47 4.13 -25.56
CA LEU A 520 15.74 4.23 -24.84
C LEU A 520 15.90 5.60 -24.14
N LEU A 521 15.53 6.70 -24.80
CA LEU A 521 15.54 8.03 -24.19
C LEU A 521 14.58 8.12 -22.99
N ARG A 522 13.38 7.55 -23.13
CA ARG A 522 12.39 7.48 -22.04
C ARG A 522 12.93 6.68 -20.86
N LEU A 523 13.31 5.41 -21.08
CA LEU A 523 13.78 4.52 -20.04
C LEU A 523 15.01 5.09 -19.31
N TYR A 524 16.01 5.57 -20.04
CA TYR A 524 17.18 6.19 -19.42
C TYR A 524 16.80 7.41 -18.56
N GLY A 525 15.89 8.26 -19.04
CA GLY A 525 15.45 9.45 -18.32
C GLY A 525 14.76 9.10 -17.00
N ARG A 526 13.87 8.09 -17.00
CA ARG A 526 13.14 7.62 -15.82
C ARG A 526 14.07 6.93 -14.81
N VAL A 527 14.92 6.03 -15.29
CA VAL A 527 15.94 5.35 -14.48
C VAL A 527 16.91 6.34 -13.85
N GLU A 528 17.42 7.33 -14.60
CA GLU A 528 18.34 8.35 -14.05
C GLU A 528 17.68 9.19 -12.95
N ALA A 529 16.41 9.59 -13.13
CA ALA A 529 15.68 10.37 -12.14
C ALA A 529 15.45 9.57 -10.84
N ALA A 530 14.95 8.34 -10.94
CA ALA A 530 14.68 7.49 -9.78
C ALA A 530 15.96 7.21 -8.96
N LEU A 531 17.04 6.84 -9.65
CA LEU A 531 18.33 6.54 -9.01
C LEU A 531 18.96 7.73 -8.29
N LEU A 532 18.86 8.93 -8.87
CA LEU A 532 19.38 10.14 -8.23
C LEU A 532 18.54 10.54 -7.02
N GLN A 533 17.21 10.44 -7.10
CA GLN A 533 16.31 10.73 -5.99
C GLN A 533 16.57 9.79 -4.80
N ALA A 534 16.63 8.48 -5.04
CA ALA A 534 16.93 7.48 -4.01
C ALA A 534 18.27 7.75 -3.31
N HIS A 535 19.29 8.17 -4.06
CA HIS A 535 20.58 8.52 -3.49
C HIS A 535 20.53 9.78 -2.61
N GLU A 536 19.77 10.82 -3.01
CA GLU A 536 19.58 12.03 -2.22
C GLU A 536 18.84 11.74 -0.90
N ASP A 537 17.83 10.87 -0.94
CA ASP A 537 17.07 10.47 0.25
C ASP A 537 17.93 9.67 1.24
N GLU A 538 18.74 8.72 0.76
CA GLU A 538 19.70 7.98 1.58
C GLU A 538 20.71 8.93 2.26
N GLN A 539 21.25 9.90 1.52
CA GLN A 539 22.14 10.92 2.08
C GLN A 539 21.45 11.78 3.14
N ALA A 540 20.17 12.13 2.93
CA ALA A 540 19.39 12.90 3.89
C ALA A 540 19.18 12.13 5.20
N VAL A 541 18.83 10.84 5.11
CA VAL A 541 18.69 9.94 6.27
C VAL A 541 20.01 9.82 7.03
N GLN A 542 21.11 9.57 6.31
CA GLN A 542 22.43 9.44 6.93
C GLN A 542 22.89 10.75 7.60
N THR A 543 22.60 11.90 6.99
CA THR A 543 22.89 13.21 7.56
C THR A 543 22.09 13.45 8.85
N LYS A 544 20.79 13.13 8.86
CA LYS A 544 19.94 13.21 10.06
C LYS A 544 20.49 12.32 11.18
N LYS A 545 20.89 11.08 10.86
CA LYS A 545 21.49 10.13 11.81
C LYS A 545 22.78 10.66 12.44
N LEU A 546 23.69 11.22 11.63
CA LEU A 546 24.93 11.81 12.13
C LEU A 546 24.69 13.04 13.02
N ALA A 547 23.72 13.89 12.65
CA ALA A 547 23.35 15.06 13.46
C ALA A 547 22.77 14.64 14.83
N TYR A 548 21.90 13.63 14.85
CA TYR A 548 21.35 13.06 16.08
C TYR A 548 22.46 12.49 16.99
N GLN A 549 23.40 11.72 16.43
CA GLN A 549 24.53 11.17 17.19
C GLN A 549 25.46 12.25 17.76
N ALA A 550 25.74 13.31 16.99
CA ALA A 550 26.55 14.43 17.45
C ALA A 550 25.89 15.18 18.61
N GLU A 551 24.57 15.39 18.54
CA GLU A 551 23.80 16.03 19.60
C GLU A 551 23.74 15.16 20.87
N ALA A 552 23.51 13.85 20.74
CA ALA A 552 23.55 12.92 21.86
C ALA A 552 24.91 12.96 22.59
N ALA A 553 26.02 12.96 21.85
CA ALA A 553 27.37 13.06 22.42
C ALA A 553 27.61 14.42 23.12
N ARG A 554 27.08 15.52 22.57
CA ARG A 554 27.15 16.85 23.19
C ARG A 554 26.40 16.88 24.53
N ILE A 555 25.20 16.31 24.57
CA ILE A 555 24.38 16.22 25.79
C ILE A 555 25.10 15.36 26.85
N GLU A 556 25.59 14.19 26.47
CA GLU A 556 26.33 13.30 27.37
C GLU A 556 27.53 13.99 28.03
N ALA A 557 28.28 14.78 27.27
CA ALA A 557 29.43 15.54 27.79
C ALA A 557 29.03 16.69 28.74
N ALA A 558 27.83 17.25 28.59
CA ALA A 558 27.38 18.43 29.34
C ALA A 558 26.71 18.07 30.69
N VAL A 559 25.98 16.95 30.75
CA VAL A 559 25.14 16.60 31.90
C VAL A 559 25.95 15.88 32.99
N HIS A 560 26.07 16.49 34.17
CA HIS A 560 26.78 15.93 35.31
C HIS A 560 26.22 16.44 36.65
N LEU A 561 26.56 15.76 37.75
CA LEU A 561 26.25 16.20 39.12
C LEU A 561 27.45 16.95 39.73
N LEU A 562 27.17 17.98 40.53
CA LEU A 562 28.18 18.70 41.33
C LEU A 562 28.61 17.91 42.57
N THR A 563 27.67 17.18 43.18
CA THR A 563 27.89 16.33 44.35
C THR A 563 27.19 15.00 44.15
N THR A 564 27.89 13.89 44.45
CA THR A 564 27.36 12.52 44.36
C THR A 564 27.07 11.95 45.74
N PRO A 565 26.16 10.96 45.88
CA PRO A 565 25.86 10.30 47.15
C PRO A 565 27.08 9.70 47.87
N PRO A 566 27.04 9.57 49.23
CA PRO A 566 25.91 9.91 50.11
C PRO A 566 25.76 11.42 50.32
N LEU A 567 24.53 11.93 50.22
CA LEU A 567 24.21 13.34 50.36
C LEU A 567 23.83 13.68 51.81
N ALA A 568 24.21 14.86 52.30
CA ALA A 568 23.74 15.33 53.61
C ALA A 568 22.23 15.66 53.54
N PRO A 569 21.42 15.35 54.56
CA PRO A 569 19.97 15.58 54.54
C PRO A 569 19.57 17.04 54.28
N ASP A 570 20.40 18.00 54.72
CA ASP A 570 20.19 19.45 54.60
C ASP A 570 20.93 20.08 53.41
N LEU A 571 21.58 19.28 52.55
CA LEU A 571 22.28 19.78 51.37
C LEU A 571 21.26 20.42 50.40
N PRO A 572 21.43 21.70 49.99
CA PRO A 572 20.54 22.30 49.00
C PRO A 572 20.81 21.72 47.62
N ASP A 573 19.78 21.63 46.80
CA ASP A 573 19.90 21.02 45.47
C ASP A 573 20.80 21.77 44.48
N ALA A 574 20.98 23.08 44.67
CA ALA A 574 21.96 23.86 43.90
C ALA A 574 23.42 23.46 44.18
N ALA A 575 23.67 22.65 45.22
CA ALA A 575 24.96 22.01 45.46
C ALA A 575 25.06 20.60 44.83
N VAL A 576 23.95 20.07 44.31
CA VAL A 576 23.87 18.75 43.66
C VAL A 576 23.80 18.91 42.14
N PHE A 577 22.97 19.83 41.64
CA PHE A 577 22.78 20.09 40.22
C PHE A 577 23.46 21.42 39.81
N PRO A 578 24.19 21.46 38.67
CA PRO A 578 24.70 22.70 38.08
C PRO A 578 23.61 23.76 37.85
N ALA A 579 24.03 25.03 37.77
CA ALA A 579 23.11 26.16 37.62
C ALA A 579 22.25 26.06 36.35
N GLU A 580 22.81 25.51 35.28
CA GLU A 580 22.13 25.26 34.00
C GLU A 580 20.99 24.26 34.17
N LEU A 581 21.20 23.16 34.90
CA LEU A 581 20.16 22.18 35.18
C LEU A 581 19.11 22.71 36.16
N MET A 582 19.50 23.60 37.09
CA MET A 582 18.55 24.28 37.98
C MET A 582 17.63 25.24 37.21
N LEU A 583 18.16 25.97 36.22
CA LEU A 583 17.35 26.80 35.32
C LEU A 583 16.44 25.95 34.44
N LEU A 584 16.97 24.87 33.87
CA LEU A 584 16.18 23.93 33.06
C LEU A 584 15.05 23.30 33.88
N SER A 585 15.28 22.93 35.13
CA SER A 585 14.23 22.40 36.02
C SER A 585 13.10 23.41 36.24
N ALA A 586 13.42 24.69 36.48
CA ALA A 586 12.39 25.72 36.67
C ALA A 586 11.53 25.89 35.40
N GLN A 587 12.18 25.88 34.22
CA GLN A 587 11.50 25.95 32.93
C GLN A 587 10.64 24.70 32.69
N TRP A 588 11.21 23.51 32.87
CA TRP A 588 10.53 22.22 32.72
C TRP A 588 9.25 22.13 33.56
N GLN A 589 9.31 22.60 34.81
CA GLN A 589 8.13 22.62 35.67
C GLN A 589 7.07 23.62 35.20
N ALA A 590 7.45 24.84 34.84
CA ALA A 590 6.51 25.86 34.38
C ALA A 590 5.81 25.43 33.10
N ASP A 591 6.58 24.90 32.15
CA ASP A 591 6.12 24.38 30.87
C ASP A 591 5.18 23.18 31.05
N GLY A 592 5.55 22.21 31.88
CA GLY A 592 4.72 21.05 32.17
C GLY A 592 3.38 21.42 32.82
N GLN A 593 3.39 22.35 33.79
CA GLN A 593 2.14 22.82 34.41
C GLN A 593 1.23 23.55 33.41
N ALA A 594 1.81 24.40 32.56
CA ALA A 594 1.06 25.14 31.55
C ALA A 594 0.45 24.18 30.51
N TYR A 595 1.23 23.21 30.04
CA TYR A 595 0.80 22.18 29.11
C TYR A 595 -0.36 21.36 29.68
N VAL A 596 -0.18 20.78 30.87
CA VAL A 596 -1.21 19.98 31.57
C VAL A 596 -2.48 20.78 31.82
N ALA A 597 -2.36 22.06 32.20
CA ALA A 597 -3.51 22.93 32.39
C ALA A 597 -4.26 23.18 31.07
N ALA A 598 -3.55 23.36 29.95
CA ALA A 598 -4.16 23.53 28.63
C ALA A 598 -4.93 22.27 28.19
N ILE A 599 -4.32 21.08 28.30
CA ILE A 599 -4.97 19.81 27.97
C ILE A 599 -6.21 19.59 28.84
N ARG A 600 -6.12 19.80 30.15
CA ARG A 600 -7.27 19.68 31.06
C ARG A 600 -8.41 20.63 30.69
N ASN A 601 -8.11 21.89 30.37
CA ASN A 601 -9.13 22.87 29.98
C ASN A 601 -9.83 22.47 28.68
N HIS A 602 -9.09 21.94 27.71
CA HIS A 602 -9.65 21.42 26.47
C HIS A 602 -10.59 20.24 26.76
N GLN A 603 -10.15 19.27 27.55
CA GLN A 603 -10.98 18.11 27.88
C GLN A 603 -12.24 18.49 28.67
N PHE A 604 -12.15 19.44 29.62
CA PHE A 604 -13.33 19.95 30.33
C PHE A 604 -14.32 20.65 29.37
N ALA A 605 -13.83 21.31 28.31
CA ALA A 605 -14.69 21.93 27.32
C ALA A 605 -15.46 20.88 26.49
N ILE A 606 -14.80 19.78 26.11
CA ILE A 606 -15.44 18.64 25.43
C ILE A 606 -16.53 18.02 26.33
N GLU A 607 -16.21 17.73 27.58
CA GLU A 607 -17.17 17.15 28.54
C GLU A 607 -18.37 18.08 28.79
N ALA A 608 -18.13 19.39 28.88
CA ALA A 608 -19.21 20.37 29.01
C ALA A 608 -20.10 20.41 27.76
N ALA A 609 -19.51 20.37 26.57
CA ALA A 609 -20.25 20.35 25.30
C ALA A 609 -21.11 19.08 25.16
N ALA A 610 -20.55 17.91 25.50
CA ALA A 610 -21.27 16.64 25.49
C ALA A 610 -22.46 16.64 26.48
N SER A 611 -22.28 17.22 27.68
CA SER A 611 -23.36 17.37 28.66
C SER A 611 -24.45 18.36 28.20
N GLU A 612 -24.06 19.43 27.49
CA GLU A 612 -25.02 20.36 26.87
C GLU A 612 -25.79 19.73 25.70
N ALA A 613 -25.17 18.82 24.94
CA ALA A 613 -25.84 18.07 23.88
C ALA A 613 -26.87 17.07 24.44
N GLN A 614 -26.49 16.26 25.44
CA GLN A 614 -27.41 15.34 26.13
C GLN A 614 -28.60 16.04 26.79
N THR A 615 -28.41 17.25 27.33
CA THR A 615 -29.52 18.02 27.92
C THR A 615 -30.47 18.60 26.87
N ARG A 616 -30.01 18.91 25.64
CA ARG A 616 -30.89 19.31 24.53
C ARG A 616 -31.69 18.14 23.98
N ASP A 617 -31.10 16.95 23.91
CA ASP A 617 -31.75 15.75 23.38
C ASP A 617 -32.84 15.20 24.34
N SER A 618 -32.66 15.39 25.65
CA SER A 618 -33.71 15.10 26.65
C SER A 618 -34.97 16.00 26.53
N SER A 619 -34.95 17.04 25.67
CA SER A 619 -36.09 17.92 25.39
C SER A 619 -36.81 17.64 24.07
N ALA A 620 -36.34 16.65 23.29
CA ALA A 620 -36.91 16.23 22.02
C ALA A 620 -37.06 14.70 21.94
N ALA A 621 -38.01 14.15 22.71
CA ALA A 621 -38.44 12.77 22.46
C ALA A 621 -39.27 12.70 21.16
N GLY A 622 -38.72 12.08 20.11
CA GLY A 622 -39.45 11.70 18.91
C GLY A 622 -38.58 11.21 17.75
N ASP A 623 -38.43 9.89 17.66
CA ASP A 623 -38.18 9.00 16.51
C ASP A 623 -37.11 9.37 15.45
N GLY A 624 -36.08 8.52 15.37
CA GLY A 624 -35.17 8.37 14.23
C GLY A 624 -33.73 8.10 14.65
N ALA A 625 -33.41 6.84 14.99
CA ALA A 625 -32.04 6.41 15.19
C ALA A 625 -31.46 6.00 13.82
N ASP A 626 -30.67 6.89 13.23
CA ASP A 626 -29.72 6.55 12.18
C ASP A 626 -28.33 6.58 12.85
N GLU A 627 -27.78 5.38 13.03
CA GLU A 627 -26.40 5.12 13.39
C GLU A 627 -25.53 5.35 12.14
N ASP A 628 -24.97 6.54 12.01
CA ASP A 628 -23.65 6.68 11.42
C ASP A 628 -23.03 8.00 11.91
N GLY A 629 -22.19 7.86 12.92
CA GLY A 629 -21.61 8.97 13.66
C GLY A 629 -20.17 8.65 14.01
N THR A 630 -19.40 8.22 13.02
CA THR A 630 -17.94 8.33 13.08
C THR A 630 -17.61 9.82 13.16
N VAL A 631 -17.43 10.33 14.37
CA VAL A 631 -16.67 11.56 14.57
C VAL A 631 -15.24 11.19 14.19
N ASP A 632 -14.86 11.58 12.99
CA ASP A 632 -13.48 11.60 12.53
C ASP A 632 -12.66 12.46 13.50
N ASP A 633 -11.91 11.81 14.39
CA ASP A 633 -10.95 12.47 15.29
C ASP A 633 -9.72 13.02 14.53
N GLY A 634 -9.66 12.83 13.19
CA GLY A 634 -8.62 13.36 12.31
C GLY A 634 -8.58 14.88 12.22
N GLU A 635 -9.72 15.58 12.27
CA GLU A 635 -9.76 17.03 12.05
C GLU A 635 -9.53 17.91 13.31
N ASP A 636 -9.72 17.37 14.53
CA ASP A 636 -9.59 18.17 15.78
C ASP A 636 -8.27 17.95 16.55
N SER A 637 -7.48 16.91 16.20
CA SER A 637 -6.16 16.66 16.81
C SER A 637 -5.12 17.74 16.47
N ASP A 638 -5.31 18.45 15.34
CA ASP A 638 -4.44 19.53 14.85
C ASP A 638 -4.46 20.80 15.73
N ASN A 639 -5.34 20.87 16.74
CA ASN A 639 -5.50 22.05 17.59
C ASN A 639 -4.88 21.92 19.01
N LEU A 640 -4.31 20.78 19.39
CA LEU A 640 -3.65 20.62 20.69
C LEU A 640 -2.18 21.11 20.63
N PRO A 641 -1.71 21.88 21.64
CA PRO A 641 -0.33 22.35 21.65
C PRO A 641 0.65 21.19 21.83
N GLU A 642 1.78 21.20 21.13
CA GLU A 642 2.86 20.24 21.39
C GLU A 642 3.48 20.47 22.79
N ASP A 643 3.84 19.40 23.51
CA ASP A 643 4.51 19.51 24.81
C ASP A 643 5.89 20.20 24.66
N PRO A 644 6.05 21.44 25.16
CA PRO A 644 7.29 22.21 24.99
C PRO A 644 8.52 21.55 25.65
N ARG A 645 8.29 20.59 26.57
CA ARG A 645 9.37 19.85 27.22
C ARG A 645 10.15 18.96 26.24
N LYS A 646 9.58 18.59 25.08
CA LYS A 646 10.25 17.84 24.01
C LYS A 646 11.61 18.43 23.63
N ALA A 647 11.73 19.75 23.58
CA ALA A 647 12.97 20.43 23.18
C ALA A 647 14.17 20.14 24.12
N SER A 648 13.91 19.69 25.34
CA SER A 648 14.95 19.40 26.35
C SER A 648 14.88 17.97 26.90
N ALA A 649 13.97 17.13 26.38
CA ALA A 649 13.72 15.77 26.84
C ALA A 649 14.99 14.91 26.82
N ALA A 650 15.78 14.96 25.74
CA ALA A 650 17.05 14.22 25.64
C ALA A 650 18.06 14.61 26.75
N THR A 651 18.08 15.88 27.16
CA THR A 651 18.96 16.34 28.26
C THR A 651 18.48 15.83 29.62
N VAL A 652 17.17 15.86 29.86
CA VAL A 652 16.58 15.36 31.12
C VAL A 652 16.68 13.84 31.22
N LEU A 653 16.49 13.11 30.11
CA LEU A 653 16.73 11.67 30.05
C LEU A 653 18.19 11.32 30.35
N GLN A 654 19.16 12.06 29.77
CA GLN A 654 20.56 11.87 30.12
C GLN A 654 20.83 12.14 31.61
N LEU A 655 20.16 13.13 32.21
CA LEU A 655 20.24 13.37 33.65
C LEU A 655 19.65 12.21 34.46
N ALA A 656 18.53 11.64 34.03
CA ALA A 656 17.94 10.44 34.64
C ALA A 656 18.95 9.28 34.64
N ARG A 657 19.64 9.04 33.51
CA ARG A 657 20.71 8.03 33.42
C ARG A 657 21.84 8.31 34.41
N VAL A 658 22.30 9.56 34.52
CA VAL A 658 23.35 9.97 35.47
C VAL A 658 22.93 9.72 36.92
N VAL A 659 21.69 10.09 37.28
CA VAL A 659 21.12 9.90 38.62
C VAL A 659 21.00 8.41 38.96
N ASN A 660 20.44 7.62 38.05
CA ASN A 660 20.15 6.21 38.30
C ASN A 660 21.42 5.35 38.47
N ARG A 661 22.56 5.74 37.85
CA ARG A 661 23.86 5.07 38.08
C ARG A 661 24.31 5.05 39.55
N HIS A 662 23.80 5.93 40.39
CA HIS A 662 24.15 5.97 41.81
C HIS A 662 23.29 5.04 42.69
N ALA A 663 22.15 4.55 42.18
CA ALA A 663 21.20 3.70 42.93
C ALA A 663 20.83 4.27 44.32
N ASP A 664 20.64 5.59 44.41
CA ASP A 664 20.37 6.33 45.65
C ASP A 664 18.96 6.94 45.65
N GLU A 665 18.15 6.59 46.65
CA GLU A 665 16.75 6.98 46.72
C GLU A 665 16.54 8.48 46.95
N ASP A 666 17.38 9.11 47.78
CA ASP A 666 17.28 10.54 48.05
C ASP A 666 17.62 11.37 46.80
N LEU A 667 18.62 10.96 46.03
CA LEU A 667 18.98 11.59 44.76
C LEU A 667 17.87 11.41 43.70
N SER A 668 17.32 10.20 43.54
CA SER A 668 16.18 9.97 42.64
C SER A 668 14.98 10.85 43.00
N LYS A 669 14.66 10.96 44.30
CA LYS A 669 13.58 11.82 44.78
C LYS A 669 13.81 13.30 44.46
N ARG A 670 15.04 13.80 44.64
CA ARG A 670 15.42 15.18 44.29
C ARG A 670 15.32 15.46 42.80
N PHE A 671 15.64 14.49 41.96
CA PHE A 671 15.49 14.55 40.51
C PHE A 671 14.01 14.59 40.10
N ARG A 672 13.19 13.65 40.58
CA ARG A 672 11.74 13.60 40.30
C ARG A 672 11.02 14.90 40.65
N GLN A 673 11.34 15.46 41.81
CA GLN A 673 10.75 16.70 42.29
C GLN A 673 11.06 17.88 41.38
N ARG A 674 12.16 17.83 40.61
CA ARG A 674 12.59 18.88 39.68
C ARG A 674 12.13 18.70 38.26
N PHE A 675 12.04 17.44 37.85
CA PHE A 675 11.71 17.06 36.50
C PHE A 675 10.55 16.08 36.60
N ALA A 676 9.31 16.58 36.64
CA ALA A 676 8.15 15.70 36.56
C ALA A 676 8.17 14.95 35.21
N PHE A 677 7.74 13.68 35.18
CA PHE A 677 7.75 12.93 33.94
C PHE A 677 6.83 13.59 32.88
N ALA A 678 7.19 13.44 31.61
CA ALA A 678 6.53 14.09 30.48
C ALA A 678 6.20 13.02 29.43
N PRO A 679 5.06 12.30 29.55
CA PRO A 679 4.75 11.17 28.69
C PRO A 679 4.78 11.53 27.20
N ASP A 680 4.13 12.62 26.83
CA ASP A 680 4.02 13.08 25.44
C ASP A 680 5.37 13.55 24.87
N ALA A 681 6.32 13.92 25.74
CA ALA A 681 7.68 14.26 25.32
C ALA A 681 8.55 13.02 25.04
N TYR A 682 8.15 11.84 25.52
CA TYR A 682 8.86 10.57 25.35
C TYR A 682 8.05 9.52 24.57
N VAL A 683 6.91 9.89 23.99
CA VAL A 683 5.98 8.93 23.33
C VAL A 683 6.66 8.08 22.25
N HIS A 684 7.44 8.67 21.35
CA HIS A 684 8.19 7.93 20.32
C HIS A 684 9.21 6.98 20.94
N LEU A 685 9.94 7.45 21.96
CA LEU A 685 10.94 6.61 22.63
C LEU A 685 10.30 5.42 23.36
N ALA A 686 9.10 5.63 23.94
CA ALA A 686 8.33 4.60 24.59
C ALA A 686 7.77 3.57 23.60
N SER A 687 7.35 4.03 22.42
CA SER A 687 6.92 3.17 21.31
C SER A 687 8.08 2.33 20.79
N ASP A 688 9.23 2.96 20.53
CA ASP A 688 10.38 2.30 19.91
C ASP A 688 11.14 1.37 20.86
N GLN A 689 11.15 1.66 22.16
CA GLN A 689 12.02 0.98 23.13
C GLN A 689 11.28 0.34 24.31
N GLY A 690 9.97 0.56 24.45
CA GLY A 690 9.14 0.04 25.53
C GLY A 690 9.22 -1.48 25.68
N LEU A 691 9.53 -1.97 26.88
CA LEU A 691 9.35 -3.38 27.22
C LEU A 691 8.00 -3.55 27.92
N PHE A 692 7.10 -4.34 27.35
CA PHE A 692 5.78 -4.62 27.94
C PHE A 692 5.85 -4.93 29.44
N ILE A 693 4.98 -4.27 30.23
CA ILE A 693 4.83 -4.54 31.66
C ILE A 693 3.55 -5.33 31.88
N GLY A 694 3.68 -6.63 32.11
CA GLY A 694 2.55 -7.54 32.32
C GLY A 694 1.95 -7.42 33.73
N PRO A 695 1.30 -8.48 34.24
CA PRO A 695 0.67 -8.49 35.54
C PRO A 695 1.61 -8.02 36.67
N VAL A 696 1.06 -7.21 37.58
CA VAL A 696 1.76 -6.65 38.74
C VAL A 696 1.06 -7.03 40.04
N PHE A 697 1.85 -7.30 41.08
CA PHE A 697 1.36 -7.79 42.37
C PHE A 697 2.04 -7.09 43.56
N TRP A 698 1.22 -6.52 44.46
CA TRP A 698 1.62 -6.03 45.77
C TRP A 698 2.01 -7.20 46.67
N LEU A 699 3.15 -7.06 47.35
CA LEU A 699 3.56 -7.99 48.40
C LEU A 699 3.08 -7.51 49.78
N PRO A 700 2.68 -8.42 50.69
CA PRO A 700 2.27 -8.06 52.06
C PRO A 700 3.36 -7.33 52.85
N ASP A 701 3.00 -6.65 53.93
CA ASP A 701 3.92 -6.08 54.93
C ASP A 701 4.99 -5.10 54.39
N GLY A 702 4.77 -4.51 53.21
CA GLY A 702 5.71 -3.56 52.60
C GLY A 702 6.89 -4.23 51.88
N ASP A 703 6.77 -5.51 51.55
CA ASP A 703 7.82 -6.32 50.92
C ASP A 703 8.11 -5.99 49.44
N GLY A 704 7.49 -4.94 48.90
CA GLY A 704 7.69 -4.45 47.54
C GLY A 704 6.60 -4.89 46.56
N VAL A 705 6.95 -4.90 45.28
CA VAL A 705 6.06 -5.32 44.18
C VAL A 705 6.73 -6.39 43.34
N VAL A 706 5.93 -7.23 42.69
CA VAL A 706 6.41 -8.18 41.69
C VAL A 706 5.75 -7.84 40.36
N ALA A 707 6.56 -7.74 39.29
CA ALA A 707 6.10 -7.37 37.96
C ALA A 707 6.64 -8.34 36.91
N HIS A 708 5.84 -8.56 35.87
CA HIS A 708 6.24 -9.26 34.66
C HIS A 708 6.77 -8.26 33.62
N ILE A 709 7.95 -8.52 33.04
CA ILE A 709 8.61 -7.64 32.06
C ILE A 709 8.84 -8.43 30.77
N GLY A 710 8.47 -7.85 29.63
CA GLY A 710 8.53 -8.47 28.30
C GLY A 710 7.21 -9.10 27.88
N ALA A 711 6.92 -9.10 26.58
CA ALA A 711 5.69 -9.65 26.02
C ALA A 711 5.57 -11.16 26.34
N GLU A 712 4.35 -11.65 26.57
CA GLU A 712 4.12 -13.02 27.08
C GLU A 712 4.70 -14.12 26.16
N TYR A 713 4.80 -13.85 24.86
CA TYR A 713 5.37 -14.77 23.87
C TYR A 713 6.89 -14.67 23.72
N SER A 714 7.53 -13.65 24.30
CA SER A 714 8.97 -13.43 24.16
C SER A 714 9.77 -14.35 25.10
N ASP A 715 10.83 -14.98 24.57
CA ASP A 715 11.78 -15.74 25.38
C ASP A 715 12.53 -14.87 26.42
N ASP A 716 12.55 -13.54 26.22
CA ASP A 716 13.15 -12.57 27.14
C ASP A 716 12.19 -12.15 28.28
N ALA A 717 10.95 -12.65 28.27
CA ALA A 717 9.97 -12.37 29.32
C ALA A 717 10.41 -12.94 30.68
N HIS A 718 10.36 -12.10 31.71
CA HIS A 718 10.83 -12.47 33.04
C HIS A 718 10.12 -11.73 34.17
N TRP A 719 10.11 -12.36 35.34
CA TRP A 719 9.56 -11.77 36.55
C TRP A 719 10.64 -11.06 37.38
N VAL A 720 10.30 -9.90 37.93
CA VAL A 720 11.18 -9.13 38.80
C VAL A 720 10.47 -8.77 40.11
N ARG A 721 11.21 -8.79 41.22
CA ARG A 721 10.80 -8.20 42.48
C ARG A 721 11.45 -6.82 42.62
N LEU A 722 10.65 -5.80 42.89
CA LEU A 722 11.10 -4.44 43.12
C LEU A 722 10.93 -4.07 44.60
N GLN A 723 12.02 -3.67 45.25
CA GLN A 723 12.07 -3.19 46.62
C GLN A 723 12.86 -1.88 46.69
N GLY A 724 12.15 -0.75 46.67
CA GLY A 724 12.79 0.56 46.53
C GLY A 724 13.58 0.65 45.22
N PRO A 725 14.89 0.97 45.23
CA PRO A 725 15.71 0.97 44.02
C PRO A 725 16.20 -0.44 43.61
N VAL A 726 16.00 -1.47 44.44
CA VAL A 726 16.55 -2.80 44.18
C VAL A 726 15.61 -3.60 43.29
N LEU A 727 16.12 -4.04 42.15
CA LEU A 727 15.47 -4.98 41.25
C LEU A 727 16.11 -6.36 41.40
N THR A 728 15.31 -7.36 41.72
CA THR A 728 15.75 -8.76 41.89
C THR A 728 15.03 -9.66 40.89
N PRO A 729 15.74 -10.25 39.91
CA PRO A 729 15.14 -11.21 38.99
C PRO A 729 14.62 -12.47 39.70
N LEU A 730 13.51 -13.02 39.22
CA LEU A 730 12.87 -14.24 39.74
C LEU A 730 12.84 -15.32 38.63
N PRO A 731 13.98 -15.90 38.23
CA PRO A 731 14.08 -16.76 37.04
C PRO A 731 13.33 -18.09 37.16
N ALA A 732 13.02 -18.53 38.38
CA ALA A 732 12.23 -19.73 38.64
C ALA A 732 10.72 -19.52 38.47
N LEU A 733 10.27 -18.27 38.39
CA LEU A 733 8.86 -17.91 38.23
C LEU A 733 8.56 -17.72 36.74
N LYS A 734 7.58 -18.45 36.24
CA LYS A 734 7.10 -18.40 34.85
C LYS A 734 5.65 -17.96 34.71
N GLY A 735 4.94 -17.82 35.83
CA GLY A 735 3.59 -17.30 35.89
C GLY A 735 3.17 -17.14 37.35
N MET A 736 2.32 -16.16 37.63
CA MET A 736 1.86 -15.88 38.99
C MET A 736 0.44 -15.30 39.00
N GLY A 737 -0.32 -15.65 40.04
CA GLY A 737 -1.67 -15.19 40.26
C GLY A 737 -2.00 -15.00 41.73
N ARG A 738 -3.04 -14.22 42.02
CA ARG A 738 -3.53 -13.99 43.39
C ARG A 738 -5.04 -14.16 43.46
N SER A 739 -5.52 -14.78 44.54
CA SER A 739 -6.96 -14.94 44.80
C SER A 739 -7.62 -13.60 45.11
N HIS A 740 -8.94 -13.55 44.96
CA HIS A 740 -9.71 -12.32 45.16
C HIS A 740 -9.58 -11.77 46.59
N ASP A 741 -9.53 -12.66 47.60
CA ASP A 741 -9.31 -12.27 49.00
C ASP A 741 -7.85 -11.92 49.35
N GLY A 742 -6.93 -12.05 48.39
CA GLY A 742 -5.51 -11.77 48.53
C GLY A 742 -4.70 -12.80 49.31
N ARG A 743 -5.31 -13.92 49.75
CA ARG A 743 -4.66 -14.87 50.67
C ARG A 743 -3.98 -16.05 50.00
N CYS A 744 -4.39 -16.42 48.80
CA CYS A 744 -3.83 -17.53 48.05
C CYS A 744 -3.06 -17.02 46.83
N PHE A 745 -1.89 -17.59 46.58
CA PHE A 745 -1.05 -17.30 45.41
C PHE A 745 -0.89 -18.56 44.57
N ALA A 746 -1.05 -18.44 43.26
CA ALA A 746 -0.71 -19.47 42.28
C ALA A 746 0.64 -19.13 41.66
N LEU A 747 1.50 -20.13 41.49
CA LEU A 747 2.84 -19.99 40.92
C LEU A 747 3.05 -21.06 39.84
N SER A 748 3.66 -20.66 38.73
CA SER A 748 4.16 -21.57 37.70
C SER A 748 5.68 -21.56 37.70
N ASP A 749 6.29 -22.76 37.67
CA ASP A 749 7.73 -22.94 37.43
C ASP A 749 8.05 -23.28 35.96
N GLY A 750 7.05 -23.24 35.07
CA GLY A 750 7.16 -23.67 33.68
C GLY A 750 7.00 -25.17 33.48
N THR A 751 6.78 -25.94 34.55
CA THR A 751 6.48 -27.38 34.48
C THR A 751 5.17 -27.75 35.17
N ARG A 752 4.76 -26.98 36.18
CA ARG A 752 3.55 -27.21 36.99
C ARG A 752 3.05 -25.90 37.58
N ILE A 753 1.77 -25.92 37.97
CA ILE A 753 1.14 -24.88 38.77
C ILE A 753 1.04 -25.35 40.22
N THR A 754 1.41 -24.51 41.18
CA THR A 754 1.22 -24.75 42.62
C THR A 754 0.50 -23.57 43.27
N THR A 755 -0.40 -23.87 44.21
CA THR A 755 -1.06 -22.85 45.04
C THR A 755 -0.51 -22.84 46.45
N HIS A 756 -0.44 -21.66 47.06
CA HIS A 756 0.19 -21.45 48.36
C HIS A 756 -0.63 -20.49 49.23
N GLN A 757 -0.63 -20.72 50.54
CA GLN A 757 -1.16 -19.77 51.51
C GLN A 757 -0.16 -18.62 51.71
N GLY A 758 -0.36 -17.50 51.00
CA GLY A 758 0.62 -16.42 50.87
C GLY A 758 1.77 -16.76 49.90
N LEU A 759 2.49 -15.73 49.44
CA LEU A 759 3.59 -15.92 48.49
C LEU A 759 4.73 -16.74 49.13
N GLY A 760 5.04 -17.91 48.57
CA GLY A 760 6.07 -18.82 49.10
C GLY A 760 5.69 -19.52 50.42
N GLY A 761 4.42 -19.47 50.82
CA GLY A 761 3.91 -20.16 51.99
C GLY A 761 3.70 -21.67 51.79
N PRO A 762 3.02 -22.36 52.73
CA PRO A 762 2.69 -23.78 52.58
C PRO A 762 1.88 -24.05 51.31
N GLN A 763 2.30 -25.05 50.55
CA GLN A 763 1.60 -25.49 49.35
C GLN A 763 0.22 -26.09 49.71
N ILE A 764 -0.80 -25.72 48.95
CA ILE A 764 -2.20 -26.16 49.09
C ILE A 764 -2.52 -27.25 48.08
N ALA A 765 -2.27 -26.99 46.78
CA ALA A 765 -2.52 -27.92 45.68
C ALA A 765 -1.41 -27.84 44.61
N GLN A 766 -1.41 -28.78 43.67
CA GLN A 766 -0.51 -28.80 42.50
C GLN A 766 -1.17 -29.47 41.30
N TRP A 767 -0.85 -28.97 40.11
CA TRP A 767 -1.31 -29.50 38.83
C TRP A 767 -0.19 -29.49 37.78
N PRO A 768 -0.19 -30.44 36.84
CA PRO A 768 0.60 -30.26 35.62
C PRO A 768 0.10 -29.04 34.83
N LEU A 769 0.96 -28.48 33.99
CA LEU A 769 0.51 -27.52 32.98
C LEU A 769 -0.37 -28.22 31.94
N PRO A 770 -1.35 -27.51 31.34
CA PRO A 770 -2.05 -28.03 30.18
C PRO A 770 -1.07 -28.37 29.05
N GLN A 771 -1.50 -29.24 28.15
CA GLN A 771 -0.79 -29.58 26.93
C GLN A 771 -1.32 -28.79 25.75
N GLY A 772 -2.54 -28.24 25.83
CA GLY A 772 -3.13 -27.46 24.75
C GLY A 772 -4.03 -28.27 23.83
N ASN A 773 -4.26 -29.55 24.13
CA ASN A 773 -5.15 -30.44 23.39
C ASN A 773 -6.19 -31.16 24.26
N GLU A 774 -6.32 -30.76 25.52
CA GLU A 774 -7.36 -31.28 26.42
C GLU A 774 -8.75 -31.00 25.85
N GLY A 775 -9.56 -32.06 25.71
CA GLY A 775 -10.94 -31.94 25.23
C GLY A 775 -11.10 -31.71 23.73
N LEU A 776 -10.01 -31.58 22.95
CA LEU A 776 -10.10 -31.38 21.51
C LEU A 776 -10.61 -32.63 20.77
N PRO A 777 -11.49 -32.48 19.76
CA PRO A 777 -11.84 -33.57 18.86
C PRO A 777 -10.63 -34.09 18.10
N ALA A 778 -10.48 -35.42 18.03
CA ALA A 778 -9.39 -36.05 17.28
C ALA A 778 -9.43 -35.75 15.77
N SER A 779 -10.59 -35.33 15.23
CA SER A 779 -10.77 -34.92 13.84
C SER A 779 -10.00 -33.66 13.46
N LEU A 780 -9.71 -32.76 14.42
CA LEU A 780 -8.98 -31.52 14.15
C LEU A 780 -7.47 -31.74 13.94
N GLY A 781 -6.94 -32.92 14.28
CA GLY A 781 -5.51 -33.24 14.08
C GLY A 781 -4.53 -32.41 14.93
N LEU A 782 -5.03 -31.57 15.85
CA LEU A 782 -4.21 -30.68 16.68
C LEU A 782 -3.50 -31.44 17.81
N ALA A 783 -2.21 -31.16 17.96
CA ALA A 783 -1.36 -31.72 19.00
C ALA A 783 -1.26 -30.79 20.22
N GLY A 784 -0.82 -31.37 21.35
CA GLY A 784 -0.39 -30.58 22.49
C GLY A 784 1.09 -30.21 22.38
N GLY A 785 1.50 -29.11 22.99
CA GLY A 785 2.88 -28.62 22.93
C GLY A 785 3.14 -27.37 23.76
N ARG A 786 4.11 -26.58 23.34
CA ARG A 786 4.62 -25.42 24.10
C ARG A 786 3.58 -24.34 24.34
N LEU A 787 2.66 -24.09 23.39
CA LEU A 787 1.62 -23.07 23.56
C LEU A 787 0.69 -23.45 24.71
N GLY A 788 0.28 -24.72 24.80
CA GLY A 788 -0.55 -25.21 25.89
C GLY A 788 0.16 -25.23 27.26
N GLN A 789 1.50 -25.28 27.25
CA GLN A 789 2.31 -25.27 28.47
C GLN A 789 2.63 -23.85 28.98
N ARG A 790 2.19 -22.80 28.30
CA ARG A 790 2.33 -21.43 28.80
C ARG A 790 1.38 -21.17 29.98
N CYS A 791 1.74 -20.15 30.77
CA CYS A 791 0.97 -19.68 31.92
C CYS A 791 0.87 -18.16 31.85
N ASP A 792 0.10 -17.68 30.89
CA ASP A 792 -0.04 -16.26 30.59
C ASP A 792 -0.78 -15.53 31.72
N GLU A 793 -1.89 -16.12 32.19
CA GLU A 793 -2.61 -15.65 33.37
C GLU A 793 -3.11 -16.82 34.21
N VAL A 794 -3.07 -16.69 35.54
CA VAL A 794 -3.62 -17.69 36.46
C VAL A 794 -4.34 -16.99 37.61
N ILE A 795 -5.54 -17.46 37.95
CA ILE A 795 -6.37 -16.91 39.04
C ILE A 795 -6.74 -18.04 40.00
N PRO A 796 -6.10 -18.16 41.18
CA PRO A 796 -6.50 -19.16 42.16
C PRO A 796 -7.82 -18.79 42.83
N PHE A 797 -8.64 -19.79 43.11
CA PHE A 797 -9.76 -19.66 44.03
C PHE A 797 -9.22 -19.43 45.46
N ASN A 798 -9.99 -18.79 46.31
CA ASN A 798 -9.67 -18.43 47.69
C ASN A 798 -9.34 -19.67 48.56
N ASP A 799 -9.88 -20.84 48.22
CA ASP A 799 -9.54 -22.11 48.89
C ASP A 799 -8.18 -22.69 48.48
N GLY A 800 -7.60 -22.19 47.38
CA GLY A 800 -6.37 -22.69 46.75
C GLY A 800 -6.47 -24.11 46.19
N GLN A 801 -7.63 -24.76 46.25
CA GLN A 801 -7.88 -26.11 45.73
C GLN A 801 -8.33 -26.08 44.27
N ARG A 802 -8.59 -24.90 43.70
CA ARG A 802 -8.91 -24.69 42.29
C ARG A 802 -8.20 -23.46 41.75
N ALA A 803 -8.01 -23.39 40.43
CA ALA A 803 -7.50 -22.21 39.74
C ALA A 803 -8.01 -22.14 38.30
N LEU A 804 -8.15 -20.93 37.76
CA LEU A 804 -8.29 -20.69 36.33
C LEU A 804 -6.92 -20.43 35.72
N LEU A 805 -6.66 -20.93 34.53
CA LEU A 805 -5.45 -20.67 33.78
C LEU A 805 -5.79 -20.33 32.33
N ARG A 806 -5.20 -19.26 31.82
CA ARG A 806 -5.23 -18.88 30.40
C ARG A 806 -3.85 -19.12 29.79
N ASN A 807 -3.85 -19.64 28.56
CA ASN A 807 -2.71 -19.69 27.65
C ASN A 807 -3.23 -19.54 26.20
N PRO A 808 -2.38 -19.51 25.16
CA PRO A 808 -2.83 -19.26 23.78
C PRO A 808 -3.75 -20.36 23.21
N THR A 809 -3.89 -21.50 23.88
CA THR A 809 -4.75 -22.61 23.40
C THR A 809 -6.13 -22.61 24.06
N GLY A 810 -6.40 -21.72 25.03
CA GLY A 810 -7.70 -21.62 25.69
C GLY A 810 -7.65 -21.29 27.19
N VAL A 811 -8.81 -21.41 27.82
CA VAL A 811 -9.01 -21.23 29.27
C VAL A 811 -9.28 -22.58 29.93
N TYR A 812 -8.59 -22.83 31.05
CA TYR A 812 -8.58 -24.10 31.76
C TYR A 812 -9.01 -23.93 33.21
N LEU A 813 -9.83 -24.87 33.69
CA LEU A 813 -10.17 -25.04 35.10
C LEU A 813 -9.32 -26.15 35.70
N LEU A 814 -8.54 -25.80 36.72
CA LEU A 814 -7.70 -26.70 37.49
C LEU A 814 -8.46 -27.12 38.76
N THR A 815 -8.70 -28.42 38.92
CA THR A 815 -9.46 -29.00 40.05
C THR A 815 -8.73 -30.19 40.66
N PRO A 816 -9.10 -30.68 41.85
CA PRO A 816 -8.54 -31.92 42.39
C PRO A 816 -8.72 -33.14 41.46
N GLU A 817 -9.71 -33.10 40.56
CA GLU A 817 -9.99 -34.14 39.57
C GLU A 817 -9.06 -34.09 38.35
N GLY A 818 -8.53 -32.92 37.99
CA GLY A 818 -7.61 -32.77 36.86
C GLY A 818 -7.54 -31.36 36.25
N VAL A 819 -7.02 -31.30 35.02
CA VAL A 819 -6.99 -30.10 34.17
C VAL A 819 -8.09 -30.26 33.12
N GLU A 820 -9.01 -29.31 33.04
CA GLU A 820 -10.14 -29.33 32.11
C GLU A 820 -10.17 -28.04 31.29
N ARG A 821 -10.27 -28.13 29.95
CA ARG A 821 -10.50 -26.97 29.10
C ARG A 821 -11.96 -26.56 29.24
N ILE A 822 -12.18 -25.29 29.59
CA ILE A 822 -13.51 -24.68 29.71
C ILE A 822 -13.77 -23.63 28.63
N HIS A 823 -12.79 -23.30 27.79
CA HIS A 823 -12.97 -22.51 26.58
C HIS A 823 -11.84 -22.76 25.58
N PRO A 824 -12.12 -22.98 24.29
CA PRO A 824 -13.44 -23.28 23.72
C PRO A 824 -13.99 -24.64 24.18
N GLN A 825 -15.33 -24.75 24.23
CA GLN A 825 -16.03 -26.00 24.61
C GLN A 825 -16.66 -26.71 23.42
N GLU A 826 -17.01 -25.97 22.38
CA GLU A 826 -17.68 -26.46 21.17
C GLU A 826 -16.75 -26.28 19.97
N PHE A 827 -16.76 -27.26 19.06
CA PHE A 827 -15.86 -27.33 17.91
C PHE A 827 -16.66 -27.80 16.70
N ASP A 828 -17.12 -26.85 15.89
CA ASP A 828 -17.80 -27.14 14.63
C ASP A 828 -16.79 -27.46 13.53
N GLU A 829 -17.18 -28.30 12.56
CA GLU A 829 -16.29 -28.73 11.46
C GLU A 829 -15.80 -27.56 10.60
N ASP A 830 -16.61 -26.50 10.45
CA ASP A 830 -16.31 -25.27 9.71
C ASP A 830 -16.26 -24.02 10.62
N GLY A 831 -16.18 -24.21 11.94
CA GLY A 831 -16.20 -23.13 12.94
C GLY A 831 -14.83 -22.45 13.13
N PRO A 832 -14.76 -21.32 13.84
CA PRO A 832 -13.54 -20.52 13.98
C PRO A 832 -12.35 -21.32 14.51
N TYR A 833 -12.58 -22.27 15.41
CA TYR A 833 -11.52 -23.10 16.01
C TYR A 833 -10.99 -24.23 15.12
N SER A 834 -11.57 -24.39 13.93
CA SER A 834 -11.06 -25.28 12.87
C SER A 834 -10.27 -24.53 11.79
N TRP A 835 -10.39 -23.19 11.73
CA TRP A 835 -9.79 -22.37 10.69
C TRP A 835 -8.25 -22.43 10.74
N PRO A 836 -7.57 -22.43 9.57
CA PRO A 836 -6.11 -22.42 9.51
C PRO A 836 -5.49 -21.26 10.29
N LYS A 837 -6.17 -20.10 10.30
CA LYS A 837 -5.74 -18.93 11.08
C LYS A 837 -5.62 -19.20 12.57
N ASN A 838 -6.32 -20.20 13.14
CA ASN A 838 -6.23 -20.55 14.56
C ASN A 838 -5.30 -21.75 14.82
N GLN A 839 -4.42 -22.07 13.87
CA GLN A 839 -3.47 -23.18 13.96
C GLN A 839 -2.03 -22.70 13.77
N MET A 840 -1.15 -23.07 14.70
CA MET A 840 0.25 -22.68 14.66
C MET A 840 1.16 -23.91 14.60
N GLN A 841 2.13 -23.92 13.69
CA GLN A 841 3.11 -25.00 13.59
C GLN A 841 4.20 -24.85 14.65
N GLU A 842 4.70 -25.97 15.15
CA GLU A 842 5.76 -25.96 16.16
C GLU A 842 7.07 -25.41 15.56
N GLY A 843 7.41 -24.15 15.91
CA GLY A 843 8.64 -23.46 15.46
C GLY A 843 8.43 -22.32 14.45
N SER A 844 7.20 -22.04 14.02
CA SER A 844 6.87 -20.78 13.33
C SER A 844 6.66 -19.68 14.38
N GLU A 845 7.33 -18.53 14.28
CA GLU A 845 6.98 -17.32 15.03
C GLU A 845 5.97 -16.52 14.18
N ARG A 846 4.85 -16.09 14.76
CA ARG A 846 4.02 -15.05 14.13
C ARG A 846 4.77 -13.73 14.26
N ARG A 847 4.98 -13.04 13.15
CA ARG A 847 5.45 -11.65 13.15
C ARG A 847 4.22 -10.76 13.28
N GLU A 848 4.21 -9.86 14.25
CA GLU A 848 3.12 -8.90 14.46
C GLU A 848 3.05 -7.82 13.36
N ASP A 849 4.07 -7.75 12.48
CA ASP A 849 4.18 -6.70 11.45
C ASP A 849 3.39 -7.00 10.15
N GLU A 850 2.69 -8.13 10.04
CA GLU A 850 1.92 -8.52 8.82
C GLU A 850 0.42 -8.17 8.91
N GLU A 851 -0.09 -7.66 10.04
CA GLU A 851 -1.54 -7.42 10.24
C GLU A 851 -2.02 -5.98 9.96
N ASP A 852 -1.14 -5.06 9.54
CA ASP A 852 -1.52 -3.66 9.27
C ASP A 852 -1.62 -3.30 7.76
N GLU A 853 -1.41 -4.23 6.81
CA GLU A 853 -1.45 -3.94 5.35
C GLU A 853 -2.44 -4.77 4.49
N GLU A 854 -3.18 -5.74 5.03
CA GLU A 854 -4.20 -6.48 4.26
C GLU A 854 -5.56 -6.43 4.94
N ASP A 855 -6.34 -5.38 4.69
CA ASP A 855 -7.81 -5.38 4.78
C ASP A 855 -8.34 -4.37 3.74
N GLY A 856 -7.96 -4.60 2.49
CA GLY A 856 -8.61 -3.99 1.33
C GLY A 856 -9.73 -4.91 0.85
N GLU A 857 -10.97 -4.46 1.07
CA GLU A 857 -12.20 -4.82 0.35
C GLU A 857 -12.38 -6.30 -0.06
N ASP A 858 -13.10 -7.05 0.78
CA ASP A 858 -13.76 -8.30 0.37
C ASP A 858 -14.81 -8.00 -0.72
N GLU A 859 -14.42 -8.07 -1.99
CA GLU A 859 -15.36 -8.27 -3.10
C GLU A 859 -15.64 -9.78 -3.29
N ASP A 860 -16.93 -10.10 -3.22
CA ASP A 860 -17.52 -11.39 -3.56
C ASP A 860 -17.07 -11.87 -4.96
N LEU A 861 -16.24 -12.92 -5.03
CA LEU A 861 -16.00 -13.66 -6.27
C LEU A 861 -16.39 -15.13 -6.14
N ASP A 862 -17.63 -15.40 -6.53
CA ASP A 862 -18.15 -16.71 -6.87
C ASP A 862 -17.40 -17.23 -8.12
N GLY A 863 -16.52 -18.22 -7.95
CA GLY A 863 -15.78 -18.81 -9.06
C GLY A 863 -15.40 -20.27 -8.84
N GLU A 864 -16.31 -21.20 -9.11
CA GLU A 864 -16.01 -22.62 -9.17
C GLU A 864 -15.02 -22.97 -10.31
N GLY A 865 -13.78 -23.31 -9.93
CA GLY A 865 -13.04 -24.47 -10.45
C GLY A 865 -12.14 -24.31 -11.69
N HIS A 866 -10.84 -24.56 -11.53
CA HIS A 866 -10.19 -25.84 -11.91
C HIS A 866 -8.71 -25.83 -11.55
N GLY A 867 -8.23 -26.96 -11.00
CA GLY A 867 -6.95 -27.07 -10.31
C GLY A 867 -5.70 -27.11 -11.20
N ASP A 868 -4.63 -26.58 -10.63
CA ASP A 868 -3.23 -26.96 -10.86
C ASP A 868 -2.72 -27.58 -9.56
N GLY A 869 -2.23 -28.81 -9.66
CA GLY A 869 -1.58 -29.51 -8.57
C GLY A 869 -0.08 -29.21 -8.54
N SER A 870 0.31 -28.22 -7.75
CA SER A 870 1.64 -28.20 -7.16
C SER A 870 1.61 -29.09 -5.91
N ALA A 871 2.40 -30.15 -5.93
CA ALA A 871 2.54 -31.04 -4.78
C ALA A 871 3.30 -30.30 -3.68
N GLU A 872 2.56 -29.61 -2.81
CA GLU A 872 3.06 -29.15 -1.51
C GLU A 872 3.69 -30.35 -0.80
N ALA A 873 4.97 -30.20 -0.47
CA ALA A 873 5.62 -31.11 0.45
C ALA A 873 4.83 -31.07 1.76
N GLN A 874 4.05 -32.14 2.03
CA GLN A 874 3.32 -32.32 3.28
C GLN A 874 4.29 -32.15 4.45
N ASN A 875 4.30 -30.96 5.04
CA ASN A 875 5.11 -30.64 6.19
C ASN A 875 4.46 -31.35 7.39
N THR A 876 5.06 -32.45 7.83
CA THR A 876 4.49 -33.36 8.84
C THR A 876 4.59 -32.85 10.28
N THR A 877 4.77 -31.54 10.48
CA THR A 877 4.86 -30.91 11.81
C THR A 877 3.48 -30.82 12.44
N PRO A 878 3.28 -31.32 13.68
CA PRO A 878 1.98 -31.20 14.36
C PRO A 878 1.62 -29.73 14.61
N SER A 879 0.40 -29.33 14.26
CA SER A 879 -0.15 -28.00 14.57
C SER A 879 -0.78 -27.96 15.96
N GLN A 880 -0.73 -26.81 16.63
CA GLN A 880 -1.39 -26.52 17.91
C GLN A 880 -2.49 -25.48 17.70
N LEU A 881 -3.54 -25.50 18.54
CA LEU A 881 -4.51 -24.42 18.58
C LEU A 881 -3.83 -23.13 19.07
N ALA A 882 -4.09 -22.01 18.41
CA ALA A 882 -3.64 -20.68 18.82
C ALA A 882 -4.81 -19.71 18.66
N LEU A 883 -5.25 -19.13 19.78
CA LEU A 883 -6.40 -18.23 19.87
C LEU A 883 -5.92 -16.86 20.31
N ASP A 884 -6.48 -15.83 19.69
CA ASP A 884 -6.14 -14.44 19.93
C ASP A 884 -7.18 -13.77 20.84
N MET A 885 -6.74 -12.73 21.57
CA MET A 885 -7.58 -11.93 22.48
C MET A 885 -8.32 -12.71 23.58
N LEU A 886 -7.79 -13.88 23.96
CA LEU A 886 -8.30 -14.68 25.06
C LEU A 886 -8.32 -13.87 26.37
N HIS A 887 -9.47 -13.86 27.04
CA HIS A 887 -9.66 -13.16 28.31
C HIS A 887 -10.48 -13.98 29.29
N MET A 888 -10.24 -13.76 30.58
CA MET A 888 -11.00 -14.41 31.66
C MET A 888 -11.13 -13.54 32.91
N ALA A 889 -12.19 -13.74 33.69
CA ALA A 889 -12.41 -13.12 34.99
C ALA A 889 -13.16 -14.07 35.94
N LEU A 890 -12.83 -14.03 37.22
CA LEU A 890 -13.51 -14.77 38.29
C LEU A 890 -14.29 -13.80 39.19
N SER A 891 -15.56 -14.10 39.49
CA SER A 891 -16.37 -13.26 40.37
C SER A 891 -15.82 -13.24 41.81
N PRO A 892 -15.97 -12.12 42.55
CA PRO A 892 -15.51 -12.01 43.93
C PRO A 892 -16.02 -13.11 44.88
N ASP A 893 -17.24 -13.61 44.63
CA ASP A 893 -17.89 -14.67 45.39
C ASP A 893 -17.62 -16.09 44.84
N GLU A 894 -16.78 -16.19 43.80
CA GLU A 894 -16.28 -17.42 43.19
C GLU A 894 -17.36 -18.32 42.57
N LYS A 895 -18.52 -17.74 42.24
CA LYS A 895 -19.65 -18.47 41.65
C LYS A 895 -19.70 -18.40 40.13
N TYR A 896 -19.07 -17.40 39.53
CA TYR A 896 -19.18 -17.10 38.11
C TYR A 896 -17.80 -16.87 37.49
N ILE A 897 -17.68 -17.31 36.24
CA ILE A 897 -16.49 -17.12 35.41
C ILE A 897 -16.96 -16.38 34.15
N ALA A 898 -16.30 -15.30 33.77
CA ALA A 898 -16.51 -14.65 32.48
C ALA A 898 -15.28 -14.90 31.60
N LEU A 899 -15.46 -15.20 30.32
CA LEU A 899 -14.36 -15.46 29.39
C LEU A 899 -14.78 -15.30 27.93
N GLY A 900 -13.82 -15.33 27.00
CA GLY A 900 -14.05 -15.32 25.56
C GLY A 900 -12.72 -15.19 24.81
N ASP A 901 -12.80 -15.12 23.48
CA ASP A 901 -11.70 -14.83 22.55
C ASP A 901 -12.21 -13.99 21.38
N GLN A 902 -11.31 -13.59 20.47
CA GLN A 902 -11.62 -12.75 19.31
C GLN A 902 -12.72 -13.30 18.40
N ASP A 903 -12.81 -14.62 18.26
CA ASP A 903 -13.75 -15.30 17.36
C ASP A 903 -14.98 -15.84 18.11
N SER A 904 -15.20 -15.42 19.37
CA SER A 904 -16.34 -15.85 20.18
C SER A 904 -17.21 -14.68 20.62
N ALA A 905 -18.36 -14.96 21.23
CA ALA A 905 -19.04 -13.97 22.07
C ALA A 905 -18.43 -13.95 23.50
N HIS A 906 -18.82 -13.01 24.36
CA HIS A 906 -18.47 -13.07 25.77
C HIS A 906 -19.32 -14.13 26.49
N LEU A 907 -18.70 -15.05 27.20
CA LEU A 907 -19.39 -16.15 27.88
C LEU A 907 -19.38 -15.96 29.39
N LEU A 908 -20.52 -16.20 30.04
CA LEU A 908 -20.67 -16.30 31.48
C LEU A 908 -20.94 -17.75 31.86
N LEU A 909 -20.05 -18.33 32.66
CA LEU A 909 -20.12 -19.70 33.15
C LEU A 909 -20.34 -19.74 34.67
N ASP A 910 -20.79 -20.89 35.19
CA ASP A 910 -20.73 -21.17 36.62
C ASP A 910 -19.32 -21.57 37.08
N ALA A 911 -19.12 -21.69 38.40
CA ALA A 911 -17.84 -22.08 39.00
C ALA A 911 -17.34 -23.50 38.65
N HIS A 912 -18.11 -24.27 37.89
CA HIS A 912 -17.76 -25.58 37.36
C HIS A 912 -17.54 -25.56 35.84
N GLY A 913 -17.50 -24.37 35.23
CA GLY A 913 -17.26 -24.20 33.80
C GLY A 913 -18.49 -24.44 32.92
N ARG A 914 -19.71 -24.51 33.47
CA ARG A 914 -20.91 -24.72 32.64
C ARG A 914 -21.46 -23.38 32.15
N LEU A 915 -21.74 -23.29 30.84
CA LEU A 915 -22.34 -22.10 30.23
C LEU A 915 -23.66 -21.72 30.87
N LEU A 916 -23.76 -20.47 31.30
CA LEU A 916 -24.99 -19.86 31.84
C LEU A 916 -25.60 -18.88 30.84
N ARG A 917 -24.76 -18.08 30.16
CA ARG A 917 -25.20 -17.01 29.27
C ARG A 917 -24.11 -16.63 28.27
N THR A 918 -24.55 -16.28 27.06
CA THR A 918 -23.73 -15.67 26.01
C THR A 918 -24.12 -14.20 25.90
N LEU A 919 -23.13 -13.32 25.81
CA LEU A 919 -23.26 -11.87 25.70
C LEU A 919 -22.61 -11.44 24.39
N GLU A 920 -23.40 -10.92 23.48
CA GLU A 920 -22.96 -10.46 22.17
C GLU A 920 -22.02 -9.25 22.31
N PRO A 921 -20.90 -9.22 21.58
CA PRO A 921 -20.00 -8.08 21.58
C PRO A 921 -20.62 -6.91 20.78
N LEU A 922 -20.28 -5.67 21.15
CA LEU A 922 -20.71 -4.47 20.41
C LEU A 922 -19.75 -4.04 19.30
N SER A 923 -18.63 -4.74 19.17
CA SER A 923 -17.57 -4.50 18.18
C SER A 923 -16.97 -5.84 17.79
N SER A 924 -16.16 -5.87 16.74
CA SER A 924 -15.76 -7.12 16.07
C SER A 924 -15.07 -8.13 16.98
N TYR A 925 -14.21 -7.68 17.91
CA TYR A 925 -13.29 -8.56 18.64
C TYR A 925 -13.43 -8.45 20.17
N PRO A 926 -14.20 -9.33 20.84
CA PRO A 926 -14.26 -9.37 22.29
C PRO A 926 -12.90 -9.70 22.92
N HIS A 927 -12.48 -8.87 23.86
CA HIS A 927 -11.07 -8.81 24.27
C HIS A 927 -10.85 -8.68 25.79
N HIS A 928 -11.80 -8.17 26.58
CA HIS A 928 -11.62 -8.04 28.03
C HIS A 928 -12.92 -8.21 28.82
N SER A 929 -12.85 -8.74 30.05
CA SER A 929 -14.02 -8.81 30.94
C SER A 929 -13.67 -8.59 32.41
N ARG A 930 -14.62 -8.04 33.19
CA ARG A 930 -14.43 -7.77 34.62
C ARG A 930 -15.74 -7.70 35.39
N PHE A 931 -15.78 -8.30 36.58
CA PHE A 931 -16.89 -8.11 37.52
C PHE A 931 -16.70 -6.84 38.36
N THR A 932 -17.80 -6.17 38.72
CA THR A 932 -17.80 -5.11 39.75
C THR A 932 -17.32 -5.65 41.09
N HIS A 933 -16.88 -4.76 41.99
CA HIS A 933 -16.29 -5.16 43.28
C HIS A 933 -17.23 -6.04 44.13
N ASP A 934 -18.54 -5.83 44.03
CA ASP A 934 -19.57 -6.63 44.72
C ASP A 934 -20.01 -7.87 43.94
N GLY A 935 -19.54 -8.05 42.70
CA GLY A 935 -19.92 -9.12 41.79
C GLY A 935 -21.32 -8.99 41.18
N ALA A 936 -21.98 -7.84 41.34
CA ALA A 936 -23.36 -7.67 40.86
C ALA A 936 -23.47 -7.47 39.34
N GLN A 937 -22.45 -6.89 38.72
CA GLN A 937 -22.39 -6.65 37.28
C GLN A 937 -21.14 -7.26 36.65
N LEU A 938 -21.28 -7.68 35.40
CA LEU A 938 -20.20 -8.07 34.51
C LEU A 938 -20.05 -6.97 33.46
N TRP A 939 -18.83 -6.48 33.30
CA TRP A 939 -18.43 -5.56 32.24
C TRP A 939 -17.62 -6.32 31.21
N ALA A 940 -17.92 -6.12 29.94
CA ALA A 940 -17.30 -6.83 28.83
C ALA A 940 -16.92 -5.82 27.73
N ASN A 941 -15.71 -5.93 27.21
CA ASN A 941 -15.15 -5.03 26.20
C ASN A 941 -14.81 -5.79 24.93
N SER A 942 -15.19 -5.20 23.80
CA SER A 942 -14.87 -5.65 22.44
C SER A 942 -14.25 -4.52 21.64
N CYS A 943 -13.36 -4.81 20.69
CA CYS A 943 -12.61 -3.80 19.96
C CYS A 943 -12.57 -4.04 18.44
N HIS A 944 -12.17 -2.99 17.72
CA HIS A 944 -11.77 -3.01 16.32
C HIS A 944 -10.68 -1.95 16.14
N PHE A 945 -9.50 -2.35 15.66
CA PHE A 945 -8.29 -1.53 15.66
C PHE A 945 -8.02 -0.86 17.03
N TYR A 946 -7.79 0.45 17.08
CA TYR A 946 -7.49 1.18 18.32
C TYR A 946 -8.75 1.58 19.13
N ASN A 947 -9.95 1.29 18.63
CA ASN A 947 -11.21 1.64 19.26
C ASN A 947 -11.85 0.44 19.96
N GLY A 948 -12.69 0.70 20.96
CA GLY A 948 -13.43 -0.38 21.63
C GLY A 948 -14.69 0.06 22.38
N CYS A 949 -15.59 -0.90 22.60
CA CYS A 949 -16.88 -0.72 23.22
C CYS A 949 -16.95 -1.54 24.51
N THR A 950 -17.38 -0.93 25.61
CA THR A 950 -17.61 -1.61 26.88
C THR A 950 -19.10 -1.65 27.20
N VAL A 951 -19.65 -2.84 27.45
CA VAL A 951 -21.00 -3.05 27.97
C VAL A 951 -20.99 -3.50 29.41
N ALA A 952 -22.04 -3.18 30.16
CA ALA A 952 -22.30 -3.68 31.49
C ALA A 952 -23.63 -4.43 31.55
N THR A 953 -23.65 -5.57 32.21
CA THR A 953 -24.85 -6.41 32.40
C THR A 953 -24.93 -6.91 33.84
N ARG A 954 -26.15 -7.07 34.38
CA ARG A 954 -26.35 -7.65 35.71
C ARG A 954 -26.13 -9.16 35.65
N VAL A 955 -25.28 -9.70 36.51
CA VAL A 955 -24.91 -11.13 36.54
C VAL A 955 -26.13 -12.05 36.77
N GLY A 956 -27.09 -11.60 37.57
CA GLY A 956 -28.31 -12.34 37.86
C GLY A 956 -29.39 -12.29 36.77
N ASP A 957 -29.20 -11.50 35.70
CA ASP A 957 -30.20 -11.30 34.65
C ASP A 957 -29.97 -12.25 33.47
N ALA A 958 -30.41 -13.50 33.60
CA ALA A 958 -30.13 -14.55 32.61
C ALA A 958 -30.69 -14.27 31.19
N GLN A 959 -31.54 -13.25 31.00
CA GLN A 959 -32.13 -12.91 29.70
C GLN A 959 -31.40 -11.78 28.96
N ASP A 960 -30.51 -11.05 29.62
CA ASP A 960 -29.77 -9.94 29.03
C ASP A 960 -28.54 -10.44 28.27
N THR A 961 -28.62 -10.42 26.93
CA THR A 961 -27.59 -10.92 26.00
C THR A 961 -26.83 -9.81 25.28
N GLU A 962 -27.14 -8.55 25.51
CA GLU A 962 -26.50 -7.40 24.84
C GLU A 962 -25.81 -6.47 25.85
N GLY A 963 -26.33 -6.38 27.08
CA GLY A 963 -25.84 -5.45 28.08
C GLY A 963 -26.17 -3.99 27.77
N THR A 964 -25.67 -3.07 28.60
CA THR A 964 -25.84 -1.62 28.44
C THR A 964 -24.49 -0.98 28.13
N PRO A 965 -24.35 -0.21 27.02
CA PRO A 965 -23.12 0.51 26.72
C PRO A 965 -22.70 1.45 27.85
N ILE A 966 -21.45 1.34 28.29
CA ILE A 966 -20.80 2.24 29.26
C ILE A 966 -19.90 3.25 28.53
N ASN A 967 -19.27 2.81 27.44
CA ASN A 967 -18.42 3.61 26.57
C ASN A 967 -18.28 2.89 25.21
N THR A 968 -18.04 3.64 24.14
CA THR A 968 -17.96 3.16 22.75
C THR A 968 -16.66 3.56 22.05
N GLU A 969 -15.63 3.95 22.81
CA GLU A 969 -14.37 4.47 22.27
C GLU A 969 -13.15 3.70 22.77
N TRP A 970 -13.16 3.24 24.02
CA TRP A 970 -11.99 2.74 24.72
C TRP A 970 -11.78 1.25 24.47
N ARG A 971 -10.67 0.93 23.79
CA ARG A 971 -10.10 -0.41 23.80
C ARG A 971 -9.43 -0.66 25.15
N VAL A 972 -10.00 -1.57 25.96
CA VAL A 972 -9.57 -1.82 27.34
C VAL A 972 -8.69 -3.06 27.40
N TYR A 973 -7.53 -2.92 28.06
CA TYR A 973 -6.54 -3.99 28.23
C TYR A 973 -6.34 -4.43 29.68
N ALA A 974 -6.69 -3.57 30.64
CA ALA A 974 -6.53 -3.85 32.05
C ALA A 974 -7.64 -3.23 32.88
N SER A 975 -7.98 -3.86 34.01
CA SER A 975 -8.96 -3.29 34.92
C SER A 975 -8.75 -3.71 36.37
N THR A 976 -9.23 -2.87 37.28
CA THR A 976 -9.33 -3.19 38.70
C THR A 976 -10.57 -2.56 39.32
N THR A 977 -10.87 -2.91 40.57
CA THR A 977 -12.12 -2.53 41.23
C THR A 977 -11.90 -2.18 42.68
N LEU A 978 -12.58 -1.13 43.13
CA LEU A 978 -12.73 -0.72 44.52
C LEU A 978 -14.23 -0.70 44.87
N PRO A 979 -14.61 -0.68 46.17
CA PRO A 979 -16.01 -0.54 46.55
C PRO A 979 -16.68 0.66 45.86
N GLY A 980 -17.66 0.40 44.99
CA GLY A 980 -18.41 1.43 44.25
C GLY A 980 -17.68 2.01 43.02
N MET A 981 -16.58 1.42 42.57
CA MET A 981 -15.75 1.98 41.49
C MET A 981 -15.05 0.90 40.66
N VAL A 982 -15.13 1.04 39.33
CA VAL A 982 -14.38 0.25 38.35
C VAL A 982 -13.35 1.18 37.70
N ILE A 983 -12.10 0.74 37.60
CA ILE A 983 -11.01 1.47 36.93
C ILE A 983 -10.62 0.65 35.69
N LEU A 984 -10.70 1.26 34.51
CA LEU A 984 -10.37 0.67 33.22
C LEU A 984 -9.12 1.35 32.65
N GLY A 985 -8.17 0.58 32.13
CA GLY A 985 -6.98 1.07 31.43
C GLY A 985 -7.10 0.85 29.93
N ASP A 986 -6.93 1.91 29.14
CA ASP A 986 -7.15 1.89 27.70
C ASP A 986 -5.86 1.89 26.85
N ALA A 987 -6.05 1.72 25.53
CA ALA A 987 -4.99 1.76 24.52
C ALA A 987 -4.27 3.12 24.42
N ASN A 988 -4.97 4.21 24.75
CA ASN A 988 -4.46 5.58 24.69
C ASN A 988 -3.69 5.98 25.98
N GLY A 989 -3.49 5.05 26.91
CA GLY A 989 -2.71 5.26 28.12
C GLY A 989 -3.45 6.00 29.22
N TYR A 990 -4.77 6.02 29.20
CA TYR A 990 -5.62 6.55 30.26
C TYR A 990 -6.15 5.45 31.17
N LEU A 991 -6.17 5.76 32.46
CA LEU A 991 -7.04 5.14 33.44
C LEU A 991 -8.35 5.91 33.51
N HIS A 992 -9.47 5.20 33.42
CA HIS A 992 -10.82 5.73 33.54
C HIS A 992 -11.53 5.10 34.72
N ALA A 993 -11.88 5.90 35.72
CA ALA A 993 -12.68 5.44 36.84
C ALA A 993 -14.15 5.78 36.60
N ARG A 994 -14.98 4.76 36.77
CA ARG A 994 -16.44 4.83 36.68
C ARG A 994 -17.06 4.31 37.97
N ASP A 995 -18.23 4.82 38.34
CA ASP A 995 -19.03 4.17 39.38
C ASP A 995 -19.65 2.85 38.87
N ASP A 996 -20.25 2.07 39.76
CA ASP A 996 -20.88 0.79 39.37
C ASP A 996 -21.99 0.97 38.31
N SER A 997 -22.53 2.18 38.13
CA SER A 997 -23.57 2.47 37.12
C SER A 997 -22.99 3.00 35.80
N GLY A 998 -21.67 3.12 35.67
CA GLY A 998 -20.99 3.63 34.47
C GLY A 998 -20.71 5.13 34.45
N ASN A 999 -21.10 5.89 35.48
CA ASN A 999 -20.88 7.34 35.48
C ASN A 999 -19.40 7.66 35.70
N ALA A 1000 -18.88 8.67 34.99
CA ALA A 1000 -17.49 9.11 35.11
C ALA A 1000 -17.19 9.64 36.52
N LEU A 1001 -16.10 9.14 37.11
CA LEU A 1001 -15.57 9.64 38.39
C LEU A 1001 -14.29 10.47 38.17
N TRP A 1002 -13.32 9.92 37.44
CA TRP A 1002 -12.08 10.62 37.09
C TRP A 1002 -11.30 9.88 36.00
N ARG A 1003 -10.30 10.55 35.41
CA ARG A 1003 -9.29 9.94 34.53
C ARG A 1003 -7.85 10.28 34.91
N HIS A 1004 -6.88 9.48 34.49
CA HIS A 1004 -5.43 9.72 34.69
C HIS A 1004 -4.61 9.19 33.51
N HIS A 1005 -3.81 10.03 32.88
CA HIS A 1005 -2.93 9.66 31.76
C HIS A 1005 -1.55 9.20 32.25
N ILE A 1006 -1.07 8.08 31.71
CA ILE A 1006 0.22 7.46 32.05
C ILE A 1006 1.26 7.65 30.94
N GLY A 1007 0.83 7.66 29.68
CA GLY A 1007 1.68 7.91 28.50
C GLY A 1007 1.87 6.78 27.49
N SER A 1008 1.18 5.65 27.64
CA SER A 1008 1.21 4.51 26.72
C SER A 1008 0.11 3.51 27.11
N THR A 1009 -0.35 2.67 26.19
CA THR A 1009 -1.35 1.60 26.36
C THR A 1009 -1.20 0.89 27.71
N ILE A 1010 -2.27 0.91 28.51
CA ILE A 1010 -2.25 0.35 29.86
C ILE A 1010 -2.34 -1.17 29.78
N SER A 1011 -1.37 -1.88 30.33
CA SER A 1011 -1.29 -3.35 30.28
C SER A 1011 -1.60 -4.03 31.61
N ALA A 1012 -1.51 -3.29 32.74
CA ALA A 1012 -1.82 -3.84 34.05
C ALA A 1012 -2.26 -2.74 35.02
N VAL A 1013 -3.23 -3.05 35.90
CA VAL A 1013 -3.64 -2.16 36.99
C VAL A 1013 -3.86 -2.97 38.26
N GLU A 1014 -3.20 -2.57 39.35
CA GLU A 1014 -3.39 -3.21 40.66
C GLU A 1014 -3.58 -2.17 41.76
N VAL A 1015 -4.53 -2.42 42.65
CA VAL A 1015 -4.84 -1.55 43.78
C VAL A 1015 -4.27 -2.12 45.08
N SER A 1016 -3.77 -1.24 45.96
CA SER A 1016 -3.35 -1.65 47.30
C SER A 1016 -4.54 -2.13 48.13
N PRO A 1017 -4.35 -3.02 49.13
CA PRO A 1017 -5.46 -3.54 49.94
C PRO A 1017 -6.31 -2.48 50.65
N ASP A 1018 -5.75 -1.31 50.93
CA ASP A 1018 -6.45 -0.18 51.55
C ASP A 1018 -7.03 0.84 50.54
N GLY A 1019 -6.81 0.62 49.24
CA GLY A 1019 -7.26 1.51 48.17
C GLY A 1019 -6.48 2.82 48.03
N SER A 1020 -5.42 3.02 48.81
CA SER A 1020 -4.68 4.29 48.84
C SER A 1020 -3.64 4.44 47.71
N GLN A 1021 -3.27 3.35 47.04
CA GLN A 1021 -2.25 3.32 45.99
C GLN A 1021 -2.68 2.47 44.79
N LEU A 1022 -2.21 2.86 43.60
CA LEU A 1022 -2.35 2.10 42.36
C LEU A 1022 -0.97 1.83 41.75
N LEU A 1023 -0.77 0.61 41.25
CA LEU A 1023 0.30 0.24 40.35
C LEU A 1023 -0.26 0.14 38.94
N VAL A 1024 0.47 0.69 37.98
CA VAL A 1024 0.03 0.75 36.59
C VAL A 1024 1.18 0.34 35.68
N GLY A 1025 0.97 -0.70 34.88
CA GLY A 1025 1.87 -1.15 33.83
C GLY A 1025 1.44 -0.60 32.46
N SER A 1026 2.39 -0.40 31.54
CA SER A 1026 2.09 -0.07 30.14
C SER A 1026 2.93 -0.87 29.14
N TYR A 1027 2.49 -0.90 27.87
CA TYR A 1027 3.27 -1.43 26.75
C TYR A 1027 4.58 -0.64 26.53
N GLY A 1028 4.54 0.69 26.71
CA GLY A 1028 5.71 1.57 26.58
C GLY A 1028 6.78 1.44 27.68
N GLY A 1029 6.74 0.38 28.49
CA GLY A 1029 7.73 0.09 29.53
C GLY A 1029 7.59 0.87 30.82
N TYR A 1030 6.40 1.41 31.13
CA TYR A 1030 6.18 2.14 32.36
C TYR A 1030 5.56 1.27 33.45
N LEU A 1031 6.19 1.25 34.62
CA LEU A 1031 5.56 0.83 35.87
C LEU A 1031 5.42 2.05 36.77
N VAL A 1032 4.19 2.52 36.97
CA VAL A 1032 3.88 3.76 37.69
C VAL A 1032 3.25 3.44 39.03
N LEU A 1033 3.73 4.12 40.08
CA LEU A 1033 3.13 4.12 41.41
C LEU A 1033 2.38 5.44 41.64
N LEU A 1034 1.07 5.32 41.76
CA LEU A 1034 0.15 6.40 42.07
C LEU A 1034 -0.27 6.33 43.54
N GLN A 1035 -0.32 7.48 44.21
CA GLN A 1035 -0.78 7.60 45.60
C GLN A 1035 -1.93 8.60 45.71
N GLN A 1036 -2.97 8.25 46.47
CA GLN A 1036 -4.09 9.15 46.71
C GLN A 1036 -3.62 10.41 47.47
N ALA A 1037 -3.93 11.59 46.94
CA ALA A 1037 -3.56 12.86 47.53
C ALA A 1037 -4.52 13.28 48.64
N GLU A 1038 -4.00 13.91 49.70
CA GLU A 1038 -4.83 14.48 50.77
C GLU A 1038 -5.57 15.76 50.32
N THR A 1039 -4.99 16.54 49.40
CA THR A 1039 -5.59 17.77 48.85
C THR A 1039 -5.09 18.07 47.43
N GLY A 1040 -6.01 18.40 46.51
CA GLY A 1040 -5.71 18.90 45.16
C GLY A 1040 -5.36 17.79 44.14
N MET A 1041 -5.33 18.16 42.86
CA MET A 1041 -4.89 17.29 41.76
C MET A 1041 -3.40 17.49 41.50
N ASP A 1042 -2.74 16.46 40.94
CA ASP A 1042 -1.35 16.58 40.48
C ASP A 1042 -1.23 17.67 39.40
N PRO A 1043 -0.43 18.73 39.59
CA PRO A 1043 -0.28 19.78 38.59
C PRO A 1043 0.50 19.32 37.34
N TYR A 1044 1.11 18.13 37.35
CA TYR A 1044 1.92 17.59 36.25
C TYR A 1044 1.29 16.36 35.55
N SER A 1045 0.22 15.77 36.09
CA SER A 1045 -0.49 14.67 35.44
C SER A 1045 -1.64 15.19 34.57
N ILE A 1046 -1.78 14.65 33.37
CA ILE A 1046 -2.96 14.90 32.52
C ILE A 1046 -4.11 14.05 33.07
N GLY A 1047 -5.19 14.68 33.53
CA GLY A 1047 -6.37 13.98 34.08
C GLY A 1047 -6.95 14.63 35.34
N THR A 1048 -8.03 14.07 35.87
CA THR A 1048 -8.85 14.61 36.97
C THR A 1048 -8.79 13.77 38.25
N SER A 1049 -7.97 12.72 38.27
CA SER A 1049 -7.90 11.78 39.38
C SER A 1049 -7.43 12.41 40.70
N PRO A 1050 -7.83 11.83 41.84
CA PRO A 1050 -7.29 12.20 43.16
C PRO A 1050 -5.90 11.61 43.43
N TYR A 1051 -5.24 11.03 42.43
CA TYR A 1051 -3.93 10.39 42.58
C TYR A 1051 -2.80 11.28 42.05
N VAL A 1052 -1.64 11.19 42.70
CA VAL A 1052 -0.38 11.81 42.30
C VAL A 1052 0.67 10.75 41.99
N GLU A 1053 1.53 11.00 41.01
CA GLU A 1053 2.63 10.09 40.69
C GLU A 1053 3.75 10.23 41.72
N VAL A 1054 4.04 9.15 42.45
CA VAL A 1054 5.09 9.15 43.50
C VAL A 1054 6.34 8.38 43.10
N GLY A 1055 6.29 7.65 41.99
CA GLY A 1055 7.47 7.07 41.33
C GLY A 1055 7.10 6.32 40.05
N ARG A 1056 8.08 6.20 39.16
CA ARG A 1056 7.97 5.44 37.92
C ARG A 1056 9.24 4.64 37.68
N TRP A 1057 9.10 3.43 37.17
CA TRP A 1057 10.19 2.65 36.59
C TRP A 1057 9.97 2.57 35.08
N ILE A 1058 11.04 2.77 34.31
CA ILE A 1058 11.04 2.78 32.86
C ILE A 1058 11.95 1.65 32.38
N PHE A 1059 11.37 0.70 31.67
CA PHE A 1059 12.03 -0.46 31.10
C PHE A 1059 12.13 -0.28 29.59
N TRP A 1060 13.27 0.25 29.13
CA TRP A 1060 13.55 0.47 27.72
C TRP A 1060 14.71 -0.40 27.25
N SER A 1061 14.57 -1.01 26.08
CA SER A 1061 15.57 -1.91 25.47
C SER A 1061 16.92 -1.24 25.21
N GLY A 1062 16.91 0.09 24.95
CA GLY A 1062 18.11 0.89 24.76
C GLY A 1062 18.85 1.28 26.05
N GLU A 1063 18.30 0.99 27.23
CA GLU A 1063 18.89 1.35 28.52
C GLU A 1063 19.60 0.16 29.18
N ALA A 1064 20.77 0.40 29.77
CA ALA A 1064 21.56 -0.65 30.42
C ALA A 1064 20.92 -1.21 31.71
N ALA A 1065 20.00 -0.45 32.32
CA ALA A 1065 19.22 -0.83 33.48
C ALA A 1065 17.93 0.02 33.53
N PRO A 1066 16.85 -0.43 34.18
CA PRO A 1066 15.63 0.35 34.29
C PRO A 1066 15.87 1.70 34.94
N LEU A 1067 15.28 2.75 34.37
CA LEU A 1067 15.39 4.10 34.91
C LEU A 1067 14.28 4.31 35.95
N ARG A 1068 14.66 4.73 37.16
CA ARG A 1068 13.71 5.22 38.15
C ARG A 1068 13.54 6.72 37.96
N TRP A 1069 12.29 7.14 37.86
CA TRP A 1069 11.89 8.53 37.79
C TRP A 1069 11.23 8.96 39.09
#